data_AF-A0A7C7IZG0-F1
#
_entry.id   AF-A0A7C7IZG0-F1
#
_cell.length_a   1.000
_cell.length_b   1.000
_cell.length_c   1.000
_cell.angle_alpha   90.00
_cell.angle_beta   90.00
_cell.angle_gamma   90.00
#
_symmetry.space_group_name_H-M   'P 1'
#
loop_
_entity.id
_entity.type
_entity.pdbx_description
1 polymer ?
#
loop_
_entity_poly.entity_id
_entity_poly.type
_entity_poly.pdbx_seq_one_letter_code
_entity_poly.pdbx_strand_id
1 'polypeptide(L)'
;MKNVIIVLSILISNIYGQVDYQTQIQTIFNENCTSCHINGGGYYGGLDLSTYDNLMSGNSNNGPVVTAGDGANSYIIQKLQGTASGAQMPDGADPLPSDQINLIAQWIDEGALETPASTDELFFSEYIEGSSSNKALEIYNPTDATVDLAGYEIWRIANGGDWSEGEGNAVDLSGYSVDAGDVFVICNSSIAEEYSGECDILGTTATYYNGDDAVGLAHNGVLIDAVGEEGDDPGSGWAVAGITDATKEHTLVRKASVTQGNTDWASSAGTDACDSEWSVYDQNTFDYLGSHNIGSGNAAPVANAGPDQVVDPEETVQLDGSGSYDPECAEFSYSWDGPEDITLDDPSSATPSFTAPSYSETTLLTFTLTVTDDQGSSDSDITEITVFVEQGLTIAEARALGVGEIVTVQGVVTTPNFQSSHTEYVIQDATAGLVVFGYGVTDVDLNVGDEIRVTGETEEYNGKFEVAITGSQDITVLGTADLPEPQVITVAQLNTDGEDYESELITIQNAVIDDGEWPDEGSSANIDITDDGGVSVVIMRIDSDTEIDGSPDPGWPSHVTGVGGEYLVYQILPRFLTDFESAGDNQYPVADAGDDQLVNPEDMVTLDGSSSYDSDGTVEGYLWAQTEGTAVTLSDTEPEDGIATFTAPSVDGNVVLTFSLTVEDNLGDTGTDLVSIVVSGGETSIYDIQYTTVQGDFCFDSPLMGEVVVTSGVVTAVQNPGSYSNFYVQDFGYDSWSGAYVYDNTQSPAVGDEVTFAATVFEYYSFTELTDLIGFSVASSGNAVTPKDITTGELAAGCTFIGEALEGMLVRVTDVEVVAESDENGQWYVDNINGTGLCQIDDGMFDGTPPTPAAGTHFTAIIGVVDYSYDEYAILPRSSDDIQSESTITEVNVDHIDSWNMVSLPLTVEDAAQLSLFPTSVEGTLYSFSGAYNNESALVSGEGYWLFFNSAGSDVLSGTAVNSATVSLVPGWNMIGSITQEVSVDAISDPGDIIVTGTVYGFDGAYNNATMITPGKGYWINASASGDITLSSGSAKTRSSQFSSLSEANIISFNGSELYFGVPISDEQRLSYSLPPKPPAGAFDVRFSNGLKAMDNTGTIELMNNADNLTIHFQIAEKNQEEGQQWLLIAKNGDVYELEDSGEIVINGSVNGFMLTKAETIPTSFSLSQNYPNPFNPVTKITYQLPKESYVVISIYNLIGQKIVDLVSEVQQKGHHKVMWDS
;
A
#
# COMPACT_ATOMS: atom_id res chain seq x y z
N MET A 1 -32.90 -18.63 -53.81
CA MET A 1 -33.53 -19.14 -55.05
C MET A 1 -34.96 -19.56 -54.69
N LYS A 2 -35.98 -19.02 -55.41
CA LYS A 2 -37.45 -19.16 -55.25
C LYS A 2 -38.07 -18.22 -54.19
N ASN A 3 -38.49 -16.99 -54.57
CA ASN A 3 -39.80 -16.58 -55.15
C ASN A 3 -40.96 -16.86 -54.17
N VAL A 4 -41.40 -15.92 -53.31
CA VAL A 4 -42.11 -14.64 -53.55
C VAL A 4 -43.32 -14.78 -54.49
N ILE A 5 -44.50 -14.91 -53.88
CA ILE A 5 -45.78 -14.39 -54.35
C ILE A 5 -46.51 -13.88 -53.11
N ILE A 6 -46.36 -12.59 -52.80
CA ILE A 6 -47.28 -11.87 -51.92
C ILE A 6 -48.30 -11.21 -52.84
N VAL A 7 -49.57 -11.51 -52.60
CA VAL A 7 -50.70 -10.89 -53.28
C VAL A 7 -50.83 -9.47 -52.74
N LEU A 8 -50.48 -8.52 -53.58
CA LEU A 8 -50.63 -7.09 -53.34
C LEU A 8 -52.13 -6.74 -53.42
N SER A 9 -52.79 -6.63 -52.26
CA SER A 9 -54.07 -5.93 -52.15
C SER A 9 -53.78 -4.44 -51.96
N ILE A 10 -53.73 -3.71 -53.07
CA ILE A 10 -53.78 -2.26 -53.08
C ILE A 10 -55.17 -1.85 -52.56
N LEU A 11 -55.26 -1.34 -51.34
CA LEU A 11 -56.36 -0.48 -50.91
C LEU A 11 -55.94 0.96 -51.21
N ILE A 12 -56.49 1.47 -52.30
CA ILE A 12 -56.62 2.90 -52.56
C ILE A 12 -57.68 3.41 -51.58
N SER A 13 -57.29 4.21 -50.61
CA SER A 13 -58.13 5.22 -49.96
C SER A 13 -57.43 6.56 -50.21
N ASN A 14 -57.59 7.10 -51.42
CA ASN A 14 -58.62 8.07 -51.79
C ASN A 14 -58.40 9.46 -51.18
N ILE A 15 -58.11 10.38 -52.10
CA ILE A 15 -57.98 11.82 -51.98
C ILE A 15 -59.39 12.42 -51.84
N TYR A 16 -60.03 12.25 -50.69
CA TYR A 16 -61.26 12.97 -50.35
C TYR A 16 -61.04 13.68 -49.01
N GLY A 17 -61.24 15.00 -48.99
CA GLY A 17 -61.12 15.80 -47.77
C GLY A 17 -62.15 15.38 -46.71
N GLN A 18 -61.92 15.83 -45.47
CA GLN A 18 -62.75 15.53 -44.30
C GLN A 18 -64.25 15.75 -44.62
N VAL A 19 -65.08 14.87 -44.09
CA VAL A 19 -66.50 14.82 -44.41
C VAL A 19 -67.24 16.02 -43.80
N ASP A 20 -67.84 16.84 -44.65
CA ASP A 20 -68.62 17.99 -44.23
C ASP A 20 -70.02 17.55 -43.76
N TYR A 21 -70.32 17.78 -42.47
CA TYR A 21 -71.59 17.38 -41.89
C TYR A 21 -72.78 17.98 -42.65
N GLN A 22 -72.77 19.29 -42.89
CA GLN A 22 -73.95 20.00 -43.40
C GLN A 22 -74.31 19.62 -44.84
N THR A 23 -73.32 19.35 -45.69
CA THR A 23 -73.51 19.07 -47.12
C THR A 23 -73.57 17.57 -47.42
N GLN A 24 -72.89 16.72 -46.63
CA GLN A 24 -72.78 15.29 -46.89
C GLN A 24 -73.64 14.46 -45.93
N ILE A 25 -73.46 14.62 -44.61
CA ILE A 25 -74.13 13.78 -43.60
C ILE A 25 -75.58 14.19 -43.39
N GLN A 26 -75.83 15.48 -43.18
CA GLN A 26 -77.17 16.04 -42.99
C GLN A 26 -78.05 15.80 -44.23
N THR A 27 -77.46 15.75 -45.43
CA THR A 27 -78.16 15.37 -46.67
C THR A 27 -78.63 13.92 -46.62
N ILE A 28 -77.78 12.97 -46.20
CA ILE A 28 -78.15 11.55 -46.06
C ILE A 28 -79.30 11.39 -45.06
N PHE A 29 -79.20 12.06 -43.90
CA PHE A 29 -80.27 12.00 -42.89
C PHE A 29 -81.56 12.63 -43.42
N ASN A 30 -81.50 13.77 -44.10
CA ASN A 30 -82.69 14.43 -44.65
C ASN A 30 -83.42 13.57 -45.70
N GLU A 31 -82.69 12.81 -46.50
CA GLU A 31 -83.27 11.94 -47.53
C GLU A 31 -83.89 10.66 -46.96
N ASN A 32 -83.29 10.07 -45.92
CA ASN A 32 -83.61 8.70 -45.50
C ASN A 32 -84.18 8.57 -44.07
N CYS A 33 -83.96 9.57 -43.20
CA CYS A 33 -84.10 9.42 -41.75
C CYS A 33 -84.94 10.53 -41.10
N THR A 34 -84.75 11.78 -41.51
CA THR A 34 -85.36 12.97 -40.88
C THR A 34 -86.89 12.96 -40.97
N SER A 35 -87.50 12.32 -41.98
CA SER A 35 -88.96 12.25 -42.09
C SER A 35 -89.63 11.55 -40.89
N CYS A 36 -88.91 10.65 -40.22
CA CYS A 36 -89.35 9.97 -39.00
C CYS A 36 -88.73 10.56 -37.73
N HIS A 37 -87.59 11.26 -37.85
CA HIS A 37 -86.78 11.83 -36.76
C HIS A 37 -86.72 13.37 -36.81
N ILE A 38 -87.88 14.03 -36.78
CA ILE A 38 -88.00 15.50 -36.72
C ILE A 38 -88.90 15.93 -35.54
N ASN A 39 -88.58 17.05 -34.89
CA ASN A 39 -89.28 17.61 -33.73
C ASN A 39 -89.35 16.64 -32.52
N GLY A 40 -88.22 16.03 -32.15
CA GLY A 40 -88.14 15.08 -31.03
C GLY A 40 -88.81 13.72 -31.27
N GLY A 41 -89.04 13.34 -32.54
CA GLY A 41 -89.49 12.01 -32.96
C GLY A 41 -90.97 11.74 -32.70
N GLY A 42 -91.80 11.82 -33.76
CA GLY A 42 -93.24 11.55 -33.69
C GLY A 42 -93.66 10.10 -33.42
N TYR A 43 -92.71 9.15 -33.30
CA TYR A 43 -92.96 7.75 -32.93
C TYR A 43 -91.81 7.25 -32.03
N TYR A 44 -92.15 6.87 -30.79
CA TYR A 44 -91.34 6.16 -29.77
C TYR A 44 -89.81 6.25 -29.90
N GLY A 45 -89.15 7.27 -29.32
CA GLY A 45 -87.69 7.22 -29.15
C GLY A 45 -86.93 8.54 -28.99
N GLY A 46 -87.54 9.71 -29.16
CA GLY A 46 -86.95 11.01 -28.76
C GLY A 46 -85.78 11.56 -29.60
N LEU A 47 -85.20 10.77 -30.52
CA LEU A 47 -84.08 11.20 -31.36
C LEU A 47 -84.54 12.16 -32.48
N ASP A 48 -83.86 13.29 -32.60
CA ASP A 48 -84.07 14.31 -33.63
C ASP A 48 -82.80 14.47 -34.49
N LEU A 49 -82.94 14.30 -35.81
CA LEU A 49 -81.84 14.32 -36.78
C LEU A 49 -81.91 15.56 -37.70
N SER A 50 -82.68 16.58 -37.31
CA SER A 50 -82.92 17.76 -38.14
C SER A 50 -81.79 18.81 -38.11
N THR A 51 -80.92 18.76 -37.11
CA THR A 51 -79.74 19.65 -36.96
C THR A 51 -78.58 18.89 -36.33
N TYR A 52 -77.36 19.40 -36.51
CA TYR A 52 -76.14 18.89 -35.88
C TYR A 52 -76.28 18.77 -34.35
N ASP A 53 -76.63 19.86 -33.68
CA ASP A 53 -76.76 19.90 -32.21
C ASP A 53 -77.71 18.84 -31.67
N ASN A 54 -78.81 18.58 -32.39
CA ASN A 54 -79.82 17.59 -31.98
C ASN A 54 -79.30 16.15 -32.13
N LEU A 55 -78.52 15.87 -33.18
CA LEU A 55 -77.87 14.58 -33.38
C LEU A 55 -76.84 14.32 -32.27
N MET A 56 -75.96 15.29 -32.02
CA MET A 56 -74.88 15.14 -31.03
C MET A 56 -75.41 15.08 -29.60
N SER A 57 -76.49 15.81 -29.29
CA SER A 57 -77.17 15.73 -27.99
C SER A 57 -77.91 14.38 -27.78
N GLY A 58 -78.22 13.65 -28.85
CA GLY A 58 -78.97 12.40 -28.81
C GLY A 58 -80.39 12.56 -28.26
N ASN A 59 -80.82 11.63 -27.39
CA ASN A 59 -82.13 11.69 -26.73
C ASN A 59 -81.96 11.96 -25.22
N SER A 60 -82.76 12.90 -24.71
CA SER A 60 -83.00 13.21 -23.29
C SER A 60 -83.18 12.03 -22.31
N ASN A 61 -83.42 10.80 -22.77
CA ASN A 61 -83.55 9.61 -21.91
C ASN A 61 -82.43 8.56 -22.09
N ASN A 62 -81.62 8.61 -23.17
CA ASN A 62 -80.67 7.55 -23.52
C ASN A 62 -79.24 8.05 -23.81
N GLY A 63 -78.97 9.35 -23.72
CA GLY A 63 -77.64 9.91 -23.98
C GLY A 63 -77.33 10.15 -25.47
N PRO A 64 -76.07 10.50 -25.80
CA PRO A 64 -75.64 10.76 -27.17
C PRO A 64 -75.72 9.49 -28.02
N VAL A 65 -76.06 9.64 -29.30
CA VAL A 65 -76.12 8.52 -30.26
C VAL A 65 -74.89 8.45 -31.18
N VAL A 66 -74.05 9.48 -31.10
CA VAL A 66 -72.75 9.61 -31.75
C VAL A 66 -71.71 9.72 -30.66
N THR A 67 -70.68 8.90 -30.74
CA THR A 67 -69.45 9.01 -29.98
C THR A 67 -68.37 9.44 -30.96
N ALA A 68 -67.95 10.71 -30.91
CA ALA A 68 -66.91 11.23 -31.78
C ALA A 68 -65.64 10.37 -31.67
N GLY A 69 -64.97 10.11 -32.80
CA GLY A 69 -63.80 9.24 -32.90
C GLY A 69 -64.10 7.74 -32.95
N ASP A 70 -65.33 7.30 -32.64
CA ASP A 70 -65.69 5.87 -32.60
C ASP A 70 -66.98 5.60 -33.39
N GLY A 71 -66.84 5.61 -34.71
CA GLY A 71 -67.90 5.29 -35.66
C GLY A 71 -68.35 3.82 -35.54
N ALA A 72 -67.45 2.89 -35.21
CA ALA A 72 -67.77 1.48 -35.10
C ALA A 72 -68.75 1.18 -33.94
N ASN A 73 -68.55 1.83 -32.79
CA ASN A 73 -69.39 1.63 -31.61
C ASN A 73 -70.47 2.69 -31.43
N SER A 74 -70.44 3.77 -32.21
CA SER A 74 -71.50 4.78 -32.23
C SER A 74 -72.88 4.15 -32.47
N TYR A 75 -73.80 4.43 -31.55
CA TYR A 75 -75.13 3.78 -31.54
C TYR A 75 -75.92 4.03 -32.84
N ILE A 76 -75.73 5.20 -33.48
CA ILE A 76 -76.33 5.51 -34.78
C ILE A 76 -75.85 4.56 -35.90
N ILE A 77 -74.56 4.21 -35.93
CA ILE A 77 -74.01 3.26 -36.92
C ILE A 77 -74.52 1.85 -36.65
N GLN A 78 -74.54 1.42 -35.39
CA GLN A 78 -75.08 0.12 -35.02
C GLN A 78 -76.58 -0.02 -35.37
N LYS A 79 -77.36 1.07 -35.30
CA LYS A 79 -78.76 1.12 -35.76
C LYS A 79 -78.90 1.07 -37.27
N LEU A 80 -78.05 1.76 -38.02
CA LEU A 80 -78.02 1.73 -39.49
C LEU A 80 -77.57 0.36 -40.02
N GLN A 81 -76.67 -0.33 -39.32
CA GLN A 81 -76.20 -1.67 -39.65
C GLN A 81 -77.11 -2.80 -39.12
N GLY A 82 -78.00 -2.51 -38.17
CA GLY A 82 -78.91 -3.48 -37.56
C GLY A 82 -78.26 -4.40 -36.52
N THR A 83 -77.10 -4.03 -35.98
CA THR A 83 -76.35 -4.78 -34.96
C THR A 83 -76.80 -4.43 -33.53
N ALA A 84 -77.39 -3.26 -33.32
CA ALA A 84 -78.00 -2.86 -32.05
C ALA A 84 -79.43 -3.41 -31.88
N SER A 85 -79.85 -3.63 -30.62
CA SER A 85 -81.19 -4.13 -30.29
C SER A 85 -82.32 -3.21 -30.81
N GLY A 86 -83.39 -3.77 -31.37
CA GLY A 86 -84.52 -3.02 -31.97
C GLY A 86 -84.63 -3.21 -33.49
N ALA A 87 -85.49 -2.44 -34.15
CA ALA A 87 -85.56 -2.42 -35.61
C ALA A 87 -84.35 -1.67 -36.20
N GLN A 88 -83.82 -2.16 -37.32
CA GLN A 88 -82.79 -1.49 -38.11
C GLN A 88 -83.33 -0.19 -38.70
N MET A 89 -82.49 0.83 -38.80
CA MET A 89 -82.83 2.13 -39.38
C MET A 89 -82.40 2.18 -40.86
N PRO A 90 -83.26 2.64 -41.81
CA PRO A 90 -84.63 3.15 -41.60
C PRO A 90 -85.66 2.02 -41.48
N ASP A 91 -86.50 2.06 -40.44
CA ASP A 91 -87.48 1.00 -40.17
C ASP A 91 -88.56 0.94 -41.27
N GLY A 92 -88.78 -0.25 -41.84
CA GLY A 92 -89.75 -0.48 -42.91
C GLY A 92 -89.32 -0.04 -44.33
N ALA A 93 -88.05 0.34 -44.52
CA ALA A 93 -87.42 0.59 -45.83
C ALA A 93 -86.23 -0.35 -46.07
N ASP A 94 -85.65 -0.32 -47.28
CA ASP A 94 -84.38 -0.99 -47.53
C ASP A 94 -83.25 -0.29 -46.73
N PRO A 95 -82.25 -1.02 -46.19
CA PRO A 95 -81.12 -0.42 -45.49
C PRO A 95 -80.38 0.61 -46.33
N LEU A 96 -79.76 1.61 -45.67
CA LEU A 96 -78.88 2.55 -46.37
C LEU A 96 -77.77 1.78 -47.10
N PRO A 97 -77.36 2.24 -48.30
CA PRO A 97 -76.18 1.72 -48.98
C PRO A 97 -74.95 1.77 -48.08
N SER A 98 -74.09 0.74 -48.14
CA SER A 98 -72.91 0.64 -47.28
C SER A 98 -71.95 1.82 -47.42
N ASP A 99 -71.86 2.44 -48.60
CA ASP A 99 -71.07 3.65 -48.83
C ASP A 99 -71.61 4.87 -48.06
N GLN A 100 -72.93 5.00 -47.88
CA GLN A 100 -73.50 6.07 -47.06
C GLN A 100 -73.30 5.81 -45.56
N ILE A 101 -73.44 4.54 -45.13
CA ILE A 101 -73.16 4.17 -43.73
C ILE A 101 -71.69 4.39 -43.41
N ASN A 102 -70.79 3.98 -44.33
CA ASN A 102 -69.36 4.21 -44.18
C ASN A 102 -69.00 5.70 -44.19
N LEU A 103 -69.70 6.53 -44.96
CA LEU A 103 -69.46 7.98 -44.95
C LEU A 103 -69.88 8.62 -43.61
N ILE A 104 -70.99 8.16 -43.01
CA ILE A 104 -71.39 8.60 -41.66
C ILE A 104 -70.39 8.09 -40.62
N ALA A 105 -69.95 6.82 -40.72
CA ALA A 105 -68.96 6.27 -39.80
C ALA A 105 -67.63 7.02 -39.90
N GLN A 106 -67.14 7.26 -41.12
CA GLN A 106 -65.94 8.05 -41.38
C GLN A 106 -66.04 9.45 -40.77
N TRP A 107 -67.15 10.17 -40.97
CA TRP A 107 -67.35 11.48 -40.34
C TRP A 107 -67.28 11.41 -38.81
N ILE A 108 -67.80 10.35 -38.21
CA ILE A 108 -67.73 10.14 -36.76
C ILE A 108 -66.29 9.83 -36.33
N ASP A 109 -65.61 8.92 -37.04
CA ASP A 109 -64.21 8.58 -36.82
C ASP A 109 -63.31 9.83 -36.97
N GLU A 110 -63.68 10.76 -37.85
CA GLU A 110 -63.04 12.09 -38.04
C GLU A 110 -63.40 13.14 -36.97
N GLY A 111 -63.95 12.71 -35.82
CA GLY A 111 -64.28 13.59 -34.69
C GLY A 111 -65.69 14.18 -34.71
N ALA A 112 -66.54 13.79 -35.67
CA ALA A 112 -67.95 14.20 -35.77
C ALA A 112 -68.18 15.72 -35.79
N LEU A 113 -67.31 16.51 -36.44
CA LEU A 113 -67.39 17.98 -36.45
C LEU A 113 -68.53 18.52 -37.33
N GLU A 114 -69.15 19.65 -36.94
CA GLU A 114 -70.20 20.31 -37.75
C GLU A 114 -69.65 20.92 -39.05
N THR A 115 -68.42 21.42 -38.99
CA THR A 115 -67.65 21.92 -40.13
C THR A 115 -66.30 21.22 -40.17
N PRO A 116 -65.78 20.85 -41.35
CA PRO A 116 -64.43 20.32 -41.45
C PRO A 116 -63.40 21.23 -40.76
N ALA A 117 -62.49 20.64 -39.99
CA ALA A 117 -61.30 21.28 -39.48
C ALA A 117 -60.43 21.78 -40.66
N SER A 118 -59.90 22.99 -40.53
CA SER A 118 -58.97 23.57 -41.50
C SER A 118 -57.59 22.93 -41.27
N THR A 119 -57.19 21.97 -42.11
CA THR A 119 -55.98 21.15 -41.95
C THR A 119 -54.66 21.87 -42.28
N ASP A 120 -54.66 23.20 -42.41
CA ASP A 120 -53.55 23.97 -42.97
C ASP A 120 -53.01 25.08 -42.04
N GLU A 121 -53.23 24.97 -40.72
CA GLU A 121 -52.82 26.01 -39.74
C GLU A 121 -51.73 25.51 -38.78
N LEU A 122 -50.92 26.46 -38.27
CA LEU A 122 -49.83 26.21 -37.33
C LEU A 122 -50.36 25.90 -35.92
N PHE A 123 -49.59 25.18 -35.11
CA PHE A 123 -49.94 24.88 -33.71
C PHE A 123 -48.70 24.79 -32.81
N PHE A 124 -48.88 24.88 -31.50
CA PHE A 124 -47.82 24.72 -30.52
C PHE A 124 -47.39 23.25 -30.43
N SER A 125 -46.13 22.97 -30.76
CA SER A 125 -45.54 21.66 -30.57
C SER A 125 -44.84 21.52 -29.22
N GLU A 126 -44.44 22.61 -28.59
CA GLU A 126 -43.79 22.58 -27.28
C GLU A 126 -44.05 23.85 -26.46
N TYR A 127 -44.23 23.68 -25.16
CA TYR A 127 -44.33 24.75 -24.16
C TYR A 127 -43.38 24.42 -23.00
N ILE A 128 -42.42 25.31 -22.73
CA ILE A 128 -41.42 25.11 -21.68
C ILE A 128 -41.57 26.19 -20.60
N GLU A 129 -41.84 25.76 -19.37
CA GLU A 129 -41.72 26.54 -18.13
C GLU A 129 -40.62 25.91 -17.28
N GLY A 130 -39.36 26.21 -17.62
CA GLY A 130 -38.19 25.71 -16.90
C GLY A 130 -37.77 26.60 -15.74
N SER A 131 -36.68 26.20 -15.08
CA SER A 131 -36.14 26.91 -13.92
C SER A 131 -35.72 28.34 -14.29
N SER A 132 -35.99 29.29 -13.37
CA SER A 132 -35.65 30.71 -13.54
C SER A 132 -36.22 31.36 -14.81
N SER A 133 -35.43 31.48 -15.88
CA SER A 133 -35.81 32.12 -17.15
C SER A 133 -35.69 31.17 -18.34
N ASN A 134 -35.53 29.87 -18.09
CA ASN A 134 -35.49 28.83 -19.11
C ASN A 134 -36.90 28.57 -19.66
N LYS A 135 -37.41 29.50 -20.47
CA LYS A 135 -38.77 29.48 -21.02
C LYS A 135 -38.76 29.60 -22.53
N ALA A 136 -39.50 28.72 -23.21
CA ALA A 136 -39.63 28.71 -24.66
C ALA A 136 -41.02 28.23 -25.12
N LEU A 137 -41.45 28.73 -26.28
CA LEU A 137 -42.61 28.24 -27.03
C LEU A 137 -42.16 27.79 -28.41
N GLU A 138 -42.62 26.64 -28.86
CA GLU A 138 -42.36 26.11 -30.19
C GLU A 138 -43.66 25.98 -30.99
N ILE A 139 -43.63 26.44 -32.24
CA ILE A 139 -44.76 26.40 -33.18
C ILE A 139 -44.38 25.52 -34.37
N TYR A 140 -45.15 24.47 -34.62
CA TYR A 140 -44.93 23.56 -35.74
C TYR A 140 -45.73 23.95 -36.98
N ASN A 141 -45.12 23.73 -38.16
CA ASN A 141 -45.77 23.85 -39.46
C ASN A 141 -46.14 22.48 -40.05
N PRO A 142 -47.39 21.99 -39.86
CA PRO A 142 -47.83 20.72 -40.43
C PRO A 142 -48.13 20.77 -41.93
N THR A 143 -48.04 21.95 -42.56
CA THR A 143 -48.39 22.11 -43.97
C THR A 143 -47.31 21.58 -44.90
N ASP A 144 -47.64 21.39 -46.18
CA ASP A 144 -46.70 20.93 -47.20
C ASP A 144 -45.87 22.06 -47.84
N ALA A 145 -45.95 23.28 -47.30
CA ALA A 145 -45.26 24.47 -47.80
C ALA A 145 -44.75 25.40 -46.68
N THR A 146 -43.79 26.25 -47.02
CA THR A 146 -43.35 27.34 -46.12
C THR A 146 -44.51 28.30 -45.84
N VAL A 147 -44.74 28.63 -44.57
CA VAL A 147 -45.76 29.58 -44.10
C VAL A 147 -45.10 30.91 -43.73
N ASP A 148 -45.61 32.02 -44.27
CA ASP A 148 -45.25 33.40 -43.87
C ASP A 148 -46.06 33.75 -42.61
N LEU A 149 -45.38 34.13 -41.52
CA LEU A 149 -46.01 34.40 -40.22
C LEU A 149 -46.71 35.78 -40.15
N ALA A 150 -46.87 36.48 -41.28
CA ALA A 150 -47.66 37.70 -41.35
C ALA A 150 -49.12 37.48 -40.91
N GLY A 151 -49.52 38.17 -39.83
CA GLY A 151 -50.85 38.04 -39.24
C GLY A 151 -50.98 36.94 -38.19
N TYR A 152 -49.90 36.19 -37.92
CA TYR A 152 -49.81 35.32 -36.74
C TYR A 152 -49.35 36.11 -35.52
N GLU A 153 -49.99 35.84 -34.39
CA GLU A 153 -49.79 36.53 -33.14
C GLU A 153 -49.78 35.54 -31.96
N ILE A 154 -48.94 35.81 -30.97
CA ILE A 154 -49.02 35.14 -29.66
C ILE A 154 -49.80 36.02 -28.69
N TRP A 155 -50.94 35.50 -28.24
CA TRP A 155 -51.79 36.12 -27.25
C TRP A 155 -51.43 35.56 -25.87
N ARG A 156 -51.26 36.43 -24.87
CA ARG A 156 -51.01 36.01 -23.49
C ARG A 156 -51.99 36.68 -22.54
N ILE A 157 -52.68 35.87 -21.75
CA ILE A 157 -53.54 36.32 -20.67
C ILE A 157 -52.76 36.16 -19.36
N ALA A 158 -52.60 37.25 -18.62
CA ALA A 158 -51.82 37.24 -17.40
C ALA A 158 -52.71 37.05 -16.16
N ASN A 159 -52.57 35.93 -15.46
CA ASN A 159 -53.23 35.60 -14.20
C ASN A 159 -54.78 35.64 -14.33
N GLY A 160 -55.30 34.92 -15.32
CA GLY A 160 -56.72 34.92 -15.69
C GLY A 160 -57.17 36.16 -16.49
N GLY A 161 -58.29 36.03 -17.22
CA GLY A 161 -58.80 37.07 -18.14
C GLY A 161 -59.38 36.49 -19.43
N ASP A 162 -59.75 37.36 -20.38
CA ASP A 162 -60.38 36.97 -21.65
C ASP A 162 -59.37 37.05 -22.82
N TRP A 163 -59.56 36.26 -23.88
CA TRP A 163 -58.66 36.29 -25.06
C TRP A 163 -58.56 37.67 -25.72
N SER A 164 -59.60 38.50 -25.58
CA SER A 164 -59.56 39.91 -26.05
C SER A 164 -58.54 40.79 -25.33
N GLU A 165 -58.15 40.44 -24.10
CA GLU A 165 -57.06 41.11 -23.37
C GLU A 165 -55.69 40.64 -23.87
N GLY A 166 -55.59 39.35 -24.24
CA GLY A 166 -54.43 38.77 -24.90
C GLY A 166 -54.14 39.41 -26.26
N GLU A 167 -55.18 39.60 -27.08
CA GLU A 167 -55.10 40.33 -28.36
C GLU A 167 -54.56 41.76 -28.16
N GLY A 168 -54.96 42.43 -27.08
CA GLY A 168 -54.50 43.78 -26.74
C GLY A 168 -52.99 43.89 -26.44
N ASN A 169 -52.34 42.78 -26.08
CA ASN A 169 -50.92 42.68 -25.73
C ASN A 169 -50.15 41.69 -26.63
N ALA A 170 -50.70 41.38 -27.80
CA ALA A 170 -50.19 40.37 -28.71
C ALA A 170 -48.73 40.62 -29.13
N VAL A 171 -47.97 39.52 -29.27
CA VAL A 171 -46.66 39.53 -29.92
C VAL A 171 -46.87 39.19 -31.40
N ASP A 172 -46.68 40.19 -32.26
CA ASP A 172 -46.78 40.07 -33.73
C ASP A 172 -45.57 39.31 -34.29
N LEU A 173 -45.83 38.24 -35.05
CA LEU A 173 -44.81 37.40 -35.70
C LEU A 173 -44.53 37.82 -37.16
N SER A 174 -45.10 38.95 -37.60
CA SER A 174 -44.88 39.46 -38.96
C SER A 174 -43.40 39.67 -39.28
N GLY A 175 -42.96 39.10 -40.40
CA GLY A 175 -41.58 39.22 -40.90
C GLY A 175 -40.74 37.94 -40.73
N TYR A 176 -41.31 36.91 -40.11
CA TYR A 176 -40.73 35.57 -40.01
C TYR A 176 -41.49 34.57 -40.91
N SER A 177 -40.89 33.40 -41.14
CA SER A 177 -41.51 32.30 -41.88
C SER A 177 -41.00 30.97 -41.34
N VAL A 178 -41.80 29.92 -41.43
CA VAL A 178 -41.44 28.55 -41.02
C VAL A 178 -41.60 27.60 -42.20
N ASP A 179 -40.60 26.77 -42.47
CA ASP A 179 -40.61 25.81 -43.58
C ASP A 179 -41.58 24.64 -43.31
N ALA A 180 -41.95 23.89 -44.36
CA ALA A 180 -42.86 22.75 -44.25
C ALA A 180 -42.26 21.65 -43.36
N GLY A 181 -42.99 21.22 -42.33
CA GLY A 181 -42.53 20.23 -41.35
C GLY A 181 -41.42 20.73 -40.42
N ASP A 182 -41.16 22.03 -40.41
CA ASP A 182 -40.20 22.69 -39.52
C ASP A 182 -40.91 23.37 -38.34
N VAL A 183 -40.14 23.83 -37.36
CA VAL A 183 -40.64 24.53 -36.18
C VAL A 183 -40.17 25.99 -36.12
N PHE A 184 -40.87 26.81 -35.34
CA PHE A 184 -40.50 28.19 -35.04
C PHE A 184 -40.45 28.41 -33.54
N VAL A 185 -39.26 28.72 -33.01
CA VAL A 185 -38.99 28.73 -31.56
C VAL A 185 -38.84 30.16 -31.01
N ILE A 186 -39.60 30.46 -29.96
CA ILE A 186 -39.58 31.75 -29.24
C ILE A 186 -39.05 31.53 -27.83
N CYS A 187 -37.89 32.09 -27.51
CA CYS A 187 -37.22 31.91 -26.22
C CYS A 187 -37.18 33.19 -25.37
N ASN A 188 -37.09 33.02 -24.05
CA ASN A 188 -36.80 34.12 -23.13
C ASN A 188 -35.40 34.69 -23.37
N SER A 189 -35.22 36.00 -23.14
CA SER A 189 -33.93 36.68 -23.33
C SER A 189 -32.80 36.17 -22.44
N SER A 190 -33.15 35.49 -21.35
CA SER A 190 -32.22 35.00 -20.33
C SER A 190 -32.19 33.48 -20.25
N ILE A 191 -32.65 32.77 -21.30
CA ILE A 191 -32.49 31.32 -21.40
C ILE A 191 -31.00 30.96 -21.35
N ALA A 192 -30.65 29.83 -20.75
CA ALA A 192 -29.27 29.36 -20.68
C ALA A 192 -28.63 29.26 -22.08
N GLU A 193 -27.34 29.59 -22.17
CA GLU A 193 -26.62 29.71 -23.46
C GLU A 193 -26.67 28.41 -24.27
N GLU A 194 -26.66 27.26 -23.60
CA GLU A 194 -26.73 25.93 -24.22
C GLU A 194 -28.01 25.66 -25.02
N TYR A 195 -29.16 26.26 -24.62
CA TYR A 195 -30.44 26.10 -25.33
C TYR A 195 -30.72 27.23 -26.32
N SER A 196 -29.93 28.31 -26.29
CA SER A 196 -30.16 29.48 -27.13
C SER A 196 -29.98 29.24 -28.64
N GLY A 197 -29.36 28.12 -29.02
CA GLY A 197 -29.06 27.74 -30.40
C GLY A 197 -30.30 27.43 -31.24
N GLU A 198 -31.38 26.97 -30.61
CA GLU A 198 -32.64 26.59 -31.29
C GLU A 198 -33.62 27.77 -31.42
N CYS A 199 -33.31 28.94 -30.85
CA CYS A 199 -34.25 30.06 -30.77
C CYS A 199 -34.27 30.93 -32.04
N ASP A 200 -35.43 31.03 -32.71
CA ASP A 200 -35.64 31.95 -33.84
C ASP A 200 -35.88 33.40 -33.38
N ILE A 201 -36.56 33.57 -32.24
CA ILE A 201 -36.74 34.87 -31.58
C ILE A 201 -36.29 34.79 -30.12
N LEU A 202 -35.48 35.76 -29.70
CA LEU A 202 -35.06 35.95 -28.32
C LEU A 202 -35.68 37.22 -27.72
N GLY A 203 -36.24 37.10 -26.51
CA GLY A 203 -36.55 38.25 -25.65
C GLY A 203 -37.86 38.97 -25.98
N THR A 204 -38.93 38.22 -26.24
CA THR A 204 -40.29 38.77 -26.37
C THR A 204 -41.08 38.63 -25.07
N THR A 205 -42.21 39.34 -24.98
CA THR A 205 -43.15 39.13 -23.88
C THR A 205 -43.90 37.81 -23.99
N ALA A 206 -43.79 37.04 -25.08
CA ALA A 206 -44.50 35.77 -25.23
C ALA A 206 -44.10 34.77 -24.13
N THR A 207 -42.84 34.81 -23.68
CA THR A 207 -42.28 33.89 -22.67
C THR A 207 -42.35 34.42 -21.23
N TYR A 208 -43.23 35.38 -20.96
CA TYR A 208 -43.43 35.96 -19.61
C TYR A 208 -44.46 35.19 -18.78
N TYR A 209 -44.99 34.09 -19.29
CA TYR A 209 -45.84 33.18 -18.52
C TYR A 209 -45.07 32.51 -17.38
N ASN A 210 -45.79 32.11 -16.34
CA ASN A 210 -45.24 31.44 -15.15
C ASN A 210 -46.15 30.30 -14.64
N GLY A 211 -46.83 29.64 -15.59
CA GLY A 211 -47.69 28.49 -15.38
C GLY A 211 -49.18 28.81 -15.26
N ASP A 212 -49.56 29.94 -14.69
CA ASP A 212 -50.96 30.40 -14.51
C ASP A 212 -51.43 31.42 -15.58
N ASP A 213 -50.61 31.61 -16.61
CA ASP A 213 -50.86 32.52 -17.73
C ASP A 213 -51.22 31.72 -18.99
N ALA A 214 -52.42 31.93 -19.54
CA ALA A 214 -52.84 31.27 -20.78
C ALA A 214 -52.13 31.87 -22.00
N VAL A 215 -51.65 31.02 -22.89
CA VAL A 215 -50.94 31.38 -24.13
C VAL A 215 -51.71 30.84 -25.33
N GLY A 216 -52.07 31.73 -26.25
CA GLY A 216 -52.82 31.41 -27.45
C GLY A 216 -52.03 31.73 -28.71
N LEU A 217 -52.11 30.86 -29.72
CA LEU A 217 -51.67 31.16 -31.08
C LEU A 217 -52.88 31.65 -31.86
N ALA A 218 -52.79 32.84 -32.47
CA ALA A 218 -53.87 33.42 -33.25
C ALA A 218 -53.40 33.79 -34.66
N HIS A 219 -54.29 33.67 -35.64
CA HIS A 219 -54.06 34.05 -37.03
C HIS A 219 -55.18 34.97 -37.52
N ASN A 220 -54.83 36.17 -37.97
CA ASN A 220 -55.76 37.22 -38.45
C ASN A 220 -56.90 37.55 -37.46
N GLY A 221 -56.57 37.57 -36.16
CA GLY A 221 -57.51 37.90 -35.08
C GLY A 221 -58.39 36.73 -34.63
N VAL A 222 -58.06 35.50 -35.01
CA VAL A 222 -58.77 34.27 -34.61
C VAL A 222 -57.81 33.34 -33.90
N LEU A 223 -58.17 32.87 -32.70
CA LEU A 223 -57.40 31.86 -31.96
C LEU A 223 -57.44 30.51 -32.70
N ILE A 224 -56.29 29.87 -32.86
CA ILE A 224 -56.13 28.60 -33.59
C ILE A 224 -55.52 27.47 -32.74
N ASP A 225 -54.80 27.80 -31.66
CA ASP A 225 -54.30 26.83 -30.68
C ASP A 225 -54.09 27.51 -29.32
N ALA A 226 -54.11 26.74 -28.23
CA ALA A 226 -53.96 27.30 -26.88
C ALA A 226 -53.26 26.35 -25.90
N VAL A 227 -52.48 26.95 -24.99
CA VAL A 227 -51.99 26.36 -23.74
C VAL A 227 -52.59 27.17 -22.58
N GLY A 228 -53.51 26.57 -21.83
CA GLY A 228 -54.37 27.25 -20.85
C GLY A 228 -55.69 27.74 -21.46
N GLU A 229 -56.62 28.16 -20.60
CA GLU A 229 -57.95 28.65 -20.99
C GLU A 229 -58.20 30.10 -20.56
N GLU A 230 -59.14 30.78 -21.24
CA GLU A 230 -59.64 32.07 -20.74
C GLU A 230 -60.58 31.88 -19.55
N GLY A 231 -60.63 32.87 -18.65
CA GLY A 231 -61.50 32.87 -17.48
C GLY A 231 -60.75 33.08 -16.16
N ASP A 232 -61.11 32.29 -15.16
CA ASP A 232 -60.53 32.39 -13.81
C ASP A 232 -59.09 31.87 -13.79
N ASP A 233 -58.24 32.54 -13.01
CA ASP A 233 -56.85 32.15 -12.75
C ASP A 233 -56.79 30.74 -12.10
N PRO A 234 -56.04 29.77 -12.67
CA PRO A 234 -55.88 28.44 -12.08
C PRO A 234 -55.06 28.46 -10.77
N GLY A 235 -54.37 29.56 -10.47
CA GLY A 235 -53.66 29.85 -9.23
C GLY A 235 -52.20 29.39 -9.21
N SER A 236 -51.82 28.33 -9.91
CA SER A 236 -50.41 27.91 -10.07
C SER A 236 -50.13 27.35 -11.46
N GLY A 237 -50.97 26.45 -11.95
CA GLY A 237 -50.98 26.04 -13.35
C GLY A 237 -52.21 25.19 -13.68
N TRP A 238 -52.38 24.85 -14.95
CA TRP A 238 -53.40 23.88 -15.36
C TRP A 238 -52.87 22.46 -15.20
N ALA A 239 -53.77 21.55 -14.83
CA ALA A 239 -53.46 20.13 -14.91
C ALA A 239 -53.40 19.70 -16.39
N VAL A 240 -52.41 18.88 -16.72
CA VAL A 240 -52.21 18.30 -18.07
C VAL A 240 -51.81 16.86 -17.88
N ALA A 241 -52.39 15.95 -18.67
CA ALA A 241 -52.10 14.51 -18.60
C ALA A 241 -52.25 13.91 -17.19
N GLY A 242 -53.14 14.46 -16.36
CA GLY A 242 -53.36 14.04 -14.97
C GLY A 242 -52.34 14.59 -13.96
N ILE A 243 -51.31 15.30 -14.40
CA ILE A 243 -50.33 15.95 -13.52
C ILE A 243 -50.88 17.33 -13.12
N THR A 244 -50.93 17.57 -11.81
CA THR A 244 -51.43 18.84 -11.25
C THR A 244 -50.44 19.97 -11.51
N ASP A 245 -50.93 21.16 -11.89
CA ASP A 245 -50.11 22.34 -12.21
C ASP A 245 -49.03 22.11 -13.30
N ALA A 246 -49.25 21.17 -14.23
CA ALA A 246 -48.29 20.76 -15.26
C ALA A 246 -47.86 21.88 -16.23
N THR A 247 -48.58 23.00 -16.33
CA THR A 247 -48.08 24.17 -17.07
C THR A 247 -47.01 24.96 -16.30
N LYS A 248 -46.72 24.61 -15.05
CA LYS A 248 -45.70 25.22 -14.19
C LYS A 248 -44.58 24.22 -13.94
N GLU A 249 -43.33 24.70 -14.06
CA GLU A 249 -42.09 23.97 -13.77
C GLU A 249 -41.96 22.64 -14.52
N HIS A 250 -42.50 22.57 -15.74
CA HIS A 250 -42.46 21.39 -16.61
C HIS A 250 -42.30 21.79 -18.08
N THR A 251 -42.03 20.78 -18.89
CA THR A 251 -42.00 20.86 -20.35
C THR A 251 -43.17 20.07 -20.92
N LEU A 252 -44.01 20.71 -21.72
CA LEU A 252 -45.13 20.08 -22.42
C LEU A 252 -44.77 19.92 -23.88
N VAL A 253 -44.73 18.68 -24.36
CA VAL A 253 -44.45 18.35 -25.76
C VAL A 253 -45.71 17.77 -26.38
N ARG A 254 -46.14 18.33 -27.51
CA ARG A 254 -47.30 17.83 -28.24
C ARG A 254 -46.99 16.43 -28.78
N LYS A 255 -47.94 15.50 -28.68
CA LYS A 255 -47.77 14.14 -29.18
C LYS A 255 -47.74 14.09 -30.71
N ALA A 256 -46.98 13.14 -31.25
CA ALA A 256 -46.84 12.94 -32.70
C ALA A 256 -48.14 12.57 -33.44
N SER A 257 -49.16 12.11 -32.69
CA SER A 257 -50.49 11.83 -33.19
C SER A 257 -51.31 13.10 -33.44
N VAL A 258 -50.91 14.25 -32.88
CA VAL A 258 -51.64 15.51 -32.98
C VAL A 258 -51.16 16.26 -34.21
N THR A 259 -52.04 16.41 -35.19
CA THR A 259 -51.70 16.98 -36.50
C THR A 259 -52.24 18.40 -36.71
N GLN A 260 -52.87 19.00 -35.70
CA GLN A 260 -53.48 20.33 -35.77
C GLN A 260 -53.59 21.00 -34.39
N GLY A 261 -53.79 22.32 -34.41
CA GLY A 261 -54.07 23.10 -33.21
C GLY A 261 -55.45 22.78 -32.60
N ASN A 262 -55.55 23.00 -31.30
CA ASN A 262 -56.74 22.78 -30.49
C ASN A 262 -56.98 23.98 -29.56
N THR A 263 -58.10 24.67 -29.78
CA THR A 263 -58.50 25.83 -28.98
C THR A 263 -59.30 25.47 -27.73
N ASP A 264 -59.77 24.22 -27.62
CA ASP A 264 -60.45 23.71 -26.43
C ASP A 264 -59.41 23.08 -25.50
N TRP A 265 -58.87 23.93 -24.61
CA TRP A 265 -57.82 23.53 -23.69
C TRP A 265 -58.20 22.34 -22.80
N ALA A 266 -59.45 22.24 -22.36
CA ALA A 266 -59.87 21.11 -21.53
C ALA A 266 -59.75 19.77 -22.26
N SER A 267 -60.02 19.76 -23.57
CA SER A 267 -59.82 18.59 -24.42
C SER A 267 -58.34 18.34 -24.75
N SER A 268 -57.57 19.40 -24.97
CA SER A 268 -56.14 19.31 -25.30
C SER A 268 -55.30 18.84 -24.11
N ALA A 269 -55.57 19.39 -22.93
CA ALA A 269 -54.86 19.06 -21.70
C ALA A 269 -55.10 17.61 -21.24
N GLY A 270 -56.28 17.06 -21.53
CA GLY A 270 -56.69 15.73 -21.08
C GLY A 270 -56.85 15.65 -19.56
N THR A 271 -57.37 14.52 -19.10
CA THR A 271 -57.48 14.17 -17.68
C THR A 271 -56.42 13.18 -17.22
N ASP A 272 -55.77 12.48 -18.15
CA ASP A 272 -54.66 11.54 -17.92
C ASP A 272 -53.71 11.51 -19.12
N ALA A 273 -52.61 10.75 -18.99
CA ALA A 273 -51.59 10.65 -20.03
C ALA A 273 -52.12 10.05 -21.34
N CYS A 274 -53.28 9.38 -21.37
CA CYS A 274 -53.79 8.71 -22.55
C CYS A 274 -54.70 9.62 -23.38
N ASP A 275 -55.59 10.38 -22.73
CA ASP A 275 -56.52 11.30 -23.39
C ASP A 275 -55.93 12.70 -23.66
N SER A 276 -54.75 13.01 -23.10
CA SER A 276 -54.03 14.26 -23.36
C SER A 276 -53.37 14.30 -24.74
N GLU A 277 -53.39 15.47 -25.36
CA GLU A 277 -52.59 15.80 -26.56
C GLU A 277 -51.11 16.06 -26.23
N TRP A 278 -50.76 16.16 -24.95
CA TRP A 278 -49.43 16.53 -24.46
C TRP A 278 -48.78 15.39 -23.67
N SER A 279 -47.47 15.25 -23.85
CA SER A 279 -46.58 14.56 -22.92
C SER A 279 -45.95 15.58 -22.00
N VAL A 280 -45.96 15.29 -20.69
CA VAL A 280 -45.43 16.17 -19.65
C VAL A 280 -44.08 15.62 -19.18
N TYR A 281 -43.04 16.43 -19.25
CA TYR A 281 -41.68 16.09 -18.82
C TYR A 281 -41.22 17.01 -17.69
N ASP A 282 -40.21 16.55 -16.95
CA ASP A 282 -39.62 17.27 -15.82
C ASP A 282 -39.07 18.66 -16.22
N GLN A 283 -38.95 19.53 -15.21
CA GLN A 283 -38.41 20.87 -15.36
C GLN A 283 -37.05 20.88 -16.10
N ASN A 284 -36.90 21.78 -17.06
CA ASN A 284 -35.70 21.93 -17.90
C ASN A 284 -35.41 20.73 -18.82
N THR A 285 -36.41 19.92 -19.18
CA THR A 285 -36.27 19.02 -20.33
C THR A 285 -36.28 19.86 -21.61
N PHE A 286 -35.19 19.84 -22.38
CA PHE A 286 -35.01 20.58 -23.64
C PHE A 286 -34.73 19.65 -24.84
N ASP A 287 -34.78 18.34 -24.64
CA ASP A 287 -34.39 17.33 -25.64
C ASP A 287 -35.25 17.36 -26.91
N TYR A 288 -36.44 17.96 -26.84
CA TYR A 288 -37.40 18.02 -27.93
C TYR A 288 -37.40 19.38 -28.66
N LEU A 289 -36.78 20.40 -28.08
CA LEU A 289 -36.80 21.76 -28.63
C LEU A 289 -36.02 21.84 -29.95
N GLY A 290 -36.63 22.47 -30.95
CA GLY A 290 -36.09 22.62 -32.30
C GLY A 290 -36.59 21.57 -33.29
N SER A 291 -37.49 20.65 -32.91
CA SER A 291 -38.09 19.70 -33.85
C SER A 291 -39.41 19.08 -33.37
N HIS A 292 -40.29 18.76 -34.30
CA HIS A 292 -41.53 18.03 -34.01
C HIS A 292 -41.81 16.93 -35.04
N ASN A 293 -42.10 15.71 -34.56
CA ASN A 293 -42.33 14.52 -35.40
C ASN A 293 -43.83 14.23 -35.53
N ILE A 294 -44.29 13.93 -36.76
CA ILE A 294 -45.67 13.48 -37.06
C ILE A 294 -45.62 12.08 -37.72
N GLY A 295 -46.37 11.08 -37.24
CA GLY A 295 -46.37 9.71 -37.82
C GLY A 295 -47.18 8.65 -37.06
N SER A 296 -47.37 7.46 -37.66
CA SER A 296 -48.28 6.38 -37.18
C SER A 296 -47.82 5.66 -35.89
N GLY A 297 -47.93 6.36 -34.77
CA GLY A 297 -48.37 5.98 -33.41
C GLY A 297 -48.39 4.52 -32.92
N ASN A 298 -47.29 3.76 -32.99
CA ASN A 298 -47.07 2.66 -32.03
C ASN A 298 -45.60 2.61 -31.61
N ALA A 299 -45.32 3.02 -30.39
CA ALA A 299 -44.08 2.79 -29.69
C ALA A 299 -44.13 1.40 -29.03
N ALA A 300 -42.97 0.86 -28.66
CA ALA A 300 -42.96 -0.33 -27.82
C ALA A 300 -43.35 0.08 -26.39
N PRO A 301 -43.98 -0.82 -25.62
CA PRO A 301 -44.16 -0.61 -24.20
C PRO A 301 -42.79 -0.52 -23.51
N VAL A 302 -42.73 0.11 -22.36
CA VAL A 302 -41.53 0.24 -21.53
C VAL A 302 -41.65 -0.73 -20.36
N ALA A 303 -40.68 -1.64 -20.22
CA ALA A 303 -40.60 -2.55 -19.09
C ALA A 303 -40.00 -1.86 -17.86
N ASN A 304 -40.53 -2.14 -16.68
CA ASN A 304 -39.94 -1.76 -15.40
C ASN A 304 -40.19 -2.90 -14.41
N ALA A 305 -39.14 -3.62 -14.02
CA ALA A 305 -39.18 -4.80 -13.16
C ALA A 305 -39.22 -4.47 -11.66
N GLY A 306 -39.17 -3.18 -11.30
CA GLY A 306 -39.05 -2.71 -9.92
C GLY A 306 -37.61 -2.75 -9.41
N PRO A 307 -37.35 -2.23 -8.19
CA PRO A 307 -36.01 -2.22 -7.60
C PRO A 307 -35.56 -3.62 -7.16
N ASP A 308 -34.25 -3.83 -7.10
CA ASP A 308 -33.63 -5.00 -6.47
C ASP A 308 -34.02 -5.11 -4.98
N GLN A 309 -34.10 -6.33 -4.47
CA GLN A 309 -34.58 -6.62 -3.10
C GLN A 309 -33.59 -7.49 -2.33
N VAL A 310 -33.49 -7.26 -1.02
CA VAL A 310 -32.77 -8.12 -0.06
C VAL A 310 -33.79 -8.67 0.93
N VAL A 311 -33.80 -9.99 1.12
CA VAL A 311 -34.83 -10.69 1.90
C VAL A 311 -34.23 -11.83 2.72
N ASP A 312 -34.86 -12.15 3.85
CA ASP A 312 -34.46 -13.28 4.68
C ASP A 312 -34.97 -14.63 4.09
N PRO A 313 -34.36 -15.77 4.46
CA PRO A 313 -34.86 -17.08 4.04
C PRO A 313 -36.29 -17.29 4.54
N GLU A 314 -37.09 -17.99 3.73
CA GLU A 314 -38.52 -18.24 3.99
C GLU A 314 -39.43 -17.00 3.92
N GLU A 315 -38.90 -15.80 3.64
CA GLU A 315 -39.73 -14.61 3.43
C GLU A 315 -40.52 -14.68 2.11
N THR A 316 -41.69 -14.05 2.07
CA THR A 316 -42.47 -13.93 0.83
C THR A 316 -42.02 -12.70 0.06
N VAL A 317 -41.43 -12.91 -1.11
CA VAL A 317 -40.96 -11.86 -2.02
C VAL A 317 -42.05 -11.52 -3.01
N GLN A 318 -42.27 -10.22 -3.25
CA GLN A 318 -43.20 -9.73 -4.27
C GLN A 318 -42.43 -8.92 -5.32
N LEU A 319 -42.42 -9.39 -6.56
CA LEU A 319 -41.89 -8.62 -7.69
C LEU A 319 -42.93 -7.57 -8.12
N ASP A 320 -42.49 -6.43 -8.65
CA ASP A 320 -43.40 -5.33 -9.02
C ASP A 320 -43.09 -4.75 -10.40
N GLY A 321 -43.77 -5.31 -11.40
CA GLY A 321 -43.76 -4.84 -12.79
C GLY A 321 -44.72 -3.70 -13.08
N SER A 322 -45.48 -3.21 -12.08
CA SER A 322 -46.60 -2.28 -12.31
C SER A 322 -46.17 -0.88 -12.76
N GLY A 323 -44.88 -0.56 -12.68
CA GLY A 323 -44.28 0.64 -13.26
C GLY A 323 -44.13 0.59 -14.79
N SER A 324 -44.39 -0.57 -15.42
CA SER A 324 -44.36 -0.70 -16.88
C SER A 324 -45.53 0.06 -17.51
N TYR A 325 -45.31 0.67 -18.68
CA TYR A 325 -46.36 1.41 -19.37
C TYR A 325 -46.18 1.37 -20.89
N ASP A 326 -47.27 1.54 -21.62
CA ASP A 326 -47.24 1.73 -23.07
C ASP A 326 -47.38 3.24 -23.38
N PRO A 327 -46.48 3.85 -24.18
CA PRO A 327 -46.54 5.28 -24.50
C PRO A 327 -47.83 5.73 -25.19
N GLU A 328 -48.53 4.81 -25.88
CA GLU A 328 -49.83 5.04 -26.50
C GLU A 328 -51.00 4.55 -25.63
N CYS A 329 -50.71 4.08 -24.41
CA CYS A 329 -51.65 3.43 -23.53
C CYS A 329 -52.33 2.20 -24.16
N ALA A 330 -51.64 1.50 -25.07
CA ALA A 330 -52.09 0.22 -25.56
C ALA A 330 -52.08 -0.83 -24.42
N GLU A 331 -53.01 -1.77 -24.47
CA GLU A 331 -52.99 -2.91 -23.56
C GLU A 331 -51.77 -3.78 -23.85
N PHE A 332 -51.03 -4.15 -22.81
CA PHE A 332 -49.88 -5.04 -22.91
C PHE A 332 -49.98 -6.20 -21.92
N SER A 333 -49.12 -7.20 -22.11
CA SER A 333 -49.06 -8.42 -21.27
C SER A 333 -47.72 -8.53 -20.55
N TYR A 334 -47.72 -9.08 -19.33
CA TYR A 334 -46.50 -9.34 -18.54
C TYR A 334 -46.03 -10.78 -18.73
N SER A 335 -44.71 -10.98 -18.68
CA SER A 335 -44.07 -12.30 -18.68
C SER A 335 -42.81 -12.25 -17.83
N TRP A 336 -42.78 -13.00 -16.74
CA TRP A 336 -41.63 -13.15 -15.86
C TRP A 336 -40.91 -14.47 -16.11
N ASP A 337 -39.57 -14.40 -16.22
CA ASP A 337 -38.66 -15.54 -16.29
C ASP A 337 -37.66 -15.48 -15.13
N GLY A 338 -37.32 -16.61 -14.52
CA GLY A 338 -36.47 -16.70 -13.33
C GLY A 338 -35.81 -18.07 -13.18
N PRO A 339 -35.06 -18.32 -12.08
CA PRO A 339 -34.32 -19.57 -11.86
C PRO A 339 -35.20 -20.84 -11.90
N GLU A 340 -34.65 -21.97 -12.37
CA GLU A 340 -35.42 -23.22 -12.59
C GLU A 340 -36.06 -23.80 -11.31
N ASP A 341 -35.51 -23.47 -10.15
CA ASP A 341 -35.92 -23.92 -8.82
C ASP A 341 -36.94 -22.99 -8.13
N ILE A 342 -37.19 -21.81 -8.68
CA ILE A 342 -38.19 -20.86 -8.16
C ILE A 342 -39.50 -20.98 -8.95
N THR A 343 -40.62 -21.11 -8.23
CA THR A 343 -41.96 -21.10 -8.82
C THR A 343 -42.70 -19.83 -8.41
N LEU A 344 -42.90 -18.91 -9.35
CA LEU A 344 -43.77 -17.74 -9.18
C LEU A 344 -45.26 -18.17 -9.13
N ASP A 345 -46.07 -17.49 -8.32
CA ASP A 345 -47.50 -17.75 -8.20
C ASP A 345 -48.30 -17.47 -9.48
N ASP A 346 -47.99 -16.38 -10.18
CA ASP A 346 -48.54 -15.99 -11.49
C ASP A 346 -47.51 -15.19 -12.32
N PRO A 347 -46.64 -15.86 -13.10
CA PRO A 347 -45.61 -15.20 -13.91
C PRO A 347 -46.15 -14.31 -15.05
N SER A 348 -47.47 -14.23 -15.23
CA SER A 348 -48.13 -13.33 -16.20
C SER A 348 -48.81 -12.11 -15.55
N SER A 349 -48.66 -11.96 -14.24
CA SER A 349 -49.15 -10.83 -13.46
C SER A 349 -48.15 -9.67 -13.45
N ALA A 350 -48.64 -8.46 -13.20
CA ALA A 350 -47.78 -7.31 -12.89
C ALA A 350 -47.01 -7.52 -11.58
N THR A 351 -47.58 -8.25 -10.61
CA THR A 351 -46.97 -8.41 -9.28
C THR A 351 -46.95 -9.89 -8.83
N PRO A 352 -46.14 -10.76 -9.45
CA PRO A 352 -45.98 -12.14 -8.99
C PRO A 352 -45.26 -12.20 -7.63
N SER A 353 -45.44 -13.29 -6.91
CA SER A 353 -44.78 -13.57 -5.65
C SER A 353 -44.21 -14.99 -5.59
N PHE A 354 -43.19 -15.16 -4.74
CA PHE A 354 -42.65 -16.47 -4.36
C PHE A 354 -42.19 -16.45 -2.89
N THR A 355 -41.88 -17.62 -2.34
CA THR A 355 -41.24 -17.74 -1.03
C THR A 355 -39.75 -17.97 -1.23
N ALA A 356 -38.90 -17.11 -0.65
CA ALA A 356 -37.45 -17.22 -0.71
C ALA A 356 -37.02 -18.60 -0.16
N PRO A 357 -36.28 -19.43 -0.92
CA PRO A 357 -35.75 -20.68 -0.42
C PRO A 357 -34.71 -20.46 0.68
N SER A 358 -34.50 -21.49 1.50
CA SER A 358 -33.36 -21.51 2.42
C SER A 358 -32.12 -22.01 1.69
N TYR A 359 -31.10 -21.16 1.65
CA TYR A 359 -29.76 -21.49 1.15
C TYR A 359 -28.78 -21.62 2.33
N SER A 360 -27.65 -22.30 2.13
CA SER A 360 -26.57 -22.35 3.12
C SER A 360 -25.68 -21.11 3.10
N GLU A 361 -25.78 -20.30 2.06
CA GLU A 361 -24.99 -19.10 1.79
C GLU A 361 -25.89 -18.04 1.14
N THR A 362 -25.52 -16.76 1.24
CA THR A 362 -26.23 -15.66 0.57
C THR A 362 -26.28 -15.91 -0.94
N THR A 363 -27.48 -15.92 -1.52
CA THR A 363 -27.71 -16.34 -2.91
C THR A 363 -28.44 -15.27 -3.70
N LEU A 364 -27.93 -14.93 -4.89
CA LEU A 364 -28.53 -13.98 -5.82
C LEU A 364 -29.48 -14.68 -6.81
N LEU A 365 -30.72 -14.20 -6.90
CA LEU A 365 -31.74 -14.68 -7.83
C LEU A 365 -32.10 -13.58 -8.84
N THR A 366 -31.83 -13.81 -10.12
CA THR A 366 -32.16 -12.84 -11.18
C THR A 366 -33.50 -13.16 -11.85
N PHE A 367 -34.38 -12.16 -11.94
CA PHE A 367 -35.67 -12.26 -12.64
C PHE A 367 -35.70 -11.27 -13.83
N THR A 368 -36.25 -11.71 -14.96
CA THR A 368 -36.46 -10.87 -16.14
C THR A 368 -37.94 -10.67 -16.38
N LEU A 369 -38.39 -9.40 -16.38
CA LEU A 369 -39.71 -8.99 -16.85
C LEU A 369 -39.66 -8.71 -18.35
N THR A 370 -40.68 -9.17 -19.08
CA THR A 370 -40.94 -8.76 -20.47
C THR A 370 -42.38 -8.29 -20.61
N VAL A 371 -42.59 -7.10 -21.18
CA VAL A 371 -43.91 -6.58 -21.53
C VAL A 371 -44.12 -6.55 -23.04
N THR A 372 -45.32 -6.88 -23.53
CA THR A 372 -45.63 -6.93 -24.97
C THR A 372 -47.01 -6.34 -25.27
N ASP A 373 -47.06 -5.34 -26.16
CA ASP A 373 -48.28 -4.64 -26.59
C ASP A 373 -49.19 -5.51 -27.49
N ASP A 374 -50.38 -5.00 -27.81
CA ASP A 374 -51.36 -5.67 -28.65
C ASP A 374 -51.00 -5.71 -30.15
N GLN A 375 -49.97 -4.97 -30.57
CA GLN A 375 -49.40 -4.96 -31.92
C GLN A 375 -48.16 -5.88 -32.06
N GLY A 376 -47.70 -6.45 -30.94
CA GLY A 376 -46.57 -7.38 -30.84
C GLY A 376 -45.20 -6.74 -30.64
N SER A 377 -45.12 -5.46 -30.26
CA SER A 377 -43.87 -4.83 -29.82
C SER A 377 -43.62 -5.14 -28.34
N SER A 378 -42.37 -5.27 -27.94
CA SER A 378 -42.02 -5.70 -26.58
C SER A 378 -40.76 -5.02 -26.07
N ASP A 379 -40.64 -4.94 -24.75
CA ASP A 379 -39.47 -4.49 -24.01
C ASP A 379 -39.24 -5.36 -22.77
N SER A 380 -38.04 -5.34 -22.21
CA SER A 380 -37.64 -6.19 -21.08
C SER A 380 -36.78 -5.45 -20.07
N ASP A 381 -36.92 -5.82 -18.79
CA ASP A 381 -36.16 -5.27 -17.66
C ASP A 381 -35.82 -6.38 -16.65
N ILE A 382 -34.80 -6.18 -15.81
CA ILE A 382 -34.34 -7.16 -14.82
C ILE A 382 -34.45 -6.62 -13.39
N THR A 383 -34.68 -7.52 -12.44
CA THR A 383 -34.57 -7.25 -11.00
C THR A 383 -33.86 -8.41 -10.32
N GLU A 384 -33.02 -8.09 -9.35
CA GLU A 384 -32.23 -9.05 -8.59
C GLU A 384 -32.75 -9.17 -7.15
N ILE A 385 -32.87 -10.40 -6.66
CA ILE A 385 -33.29 -10.71 -5.30
C ILE A 385 -32.14 -11.41 -4.58
N THR A 386 -31.57 -10.75 -3.59
CA THR A 386 -30.54 -11.31 -2.71
C THR A 386 -31.23 -11.97 -1.53
N VAL A 387 -31.19 -13.31 -1.46
CA VAL A 387 -31.62 -14.05 -0.26
C VAL A 387 -30.46 -14.05 0.71
N PHE A 388 -30.54 -13.19 1.72
CA PHE A 388 -29.50 -12.95 2.70
C PHE A 388 -29.51 -14.05 3.76
N VAL A 389 -28.37 -14.68 4.00
CA VAL A 389 -28.18 -15.59 5.12
C VAL A 389 -27.17 -14.92 6.04
N GLU A 390 -27.61 -14.43 7.20
CA GLU A 390 -26.70 -13.95 8.25
C GLU A 390 -25.97 -15.17 8.83
N GLN A 391 -24.87 -15.56 8.19
CA GLN A 391 -23.81 -16.31 8.85
C GLN A 391 -23.23 -15.31 9.88
N GLY A 392 -23.42 -15.59 11.17
CA GLY A 392 -22.64 -14.89 12.18
C GLY A 392 -21.15 -15.20 11.95
N LEU A 393 -20.29 -14.32 12.42
CA LEU A 393 -18.85 -14.60 12.42
C LEU A 393 -18.60 -15.87 13.23
N THR A 394 -17.60 -16.64 12.81
CA THR A 394 -16.95 -17.58 13.72
C THR A 394 -16.37 -16.81 14.90
N ILE A 395 -16.19 -17.48 16.03
CA ILE A 395 -15.63 -16.82 17.21
C ILE A 395 -14.20 -16.33 16.91
N ALA A 396 -13.41 -17.06 16.12
CA ALA A 396 -12.08 -16.61 15.73
C ALA A 396 -12.12 -15.33 14.89
N GLU A 397 -13.01 -15.24 13.89
CA GLU A 397 -13.20 -14.02 13.09
C GLU A 397 -13.64 -12.83 13.95
N ALA A 398 -14.55 -13.05 14.90
CA ALA A 398 -14.97 -11.99 15.82
C ALA A 398 -13.86 -11.51 16.74
N ARG A 399 -12.96 -12.41 17.19
CA ARG A 399 -11.75 -12.04 17.93
C ARG A 399 -10.78 -11.24 17.05
N ALA A 400 -10.62 -11.63 15.80
CA ALA A 400 -9.74 -10.96 14.85
C ALA A 400 -10.16 -9.51 14.58
N LEU A 401 -11.46 -9.19 14.55
CA LEU A 401 -11.98 -7.83 14.39
C LEU A 401 -11.57 -6.85 15.52
N GLY A 402 -11.09 -7.36 16.66
CA GLY A 402 -10.68 -6.52 17.78
C GLY A 402 -11.86 -5.93 18.55
N VAL A 403 -11.61 -4.86 19.31
CA VAL A 403 -12.57 -4.27 20.26
C VAL A 403 -13.38 -3.11 19.65
N GLY A 404 -14.64 -2.99 20.03
CA GLY A 404 -15.55 -1.92 19.64
C GLY A 404 -16.48 -2.27 18.48
N GLU A 405 -16.41 -3.51 17.97
CA GLU A 405 -17.20 -3.97 16.83
C GLU A 405 -18.48 -4.66 17.27
N ILE A 406 -19.60 -4.35 16.60
CA ILE A 406 -20.84 -5.09 16.84
C ILE A 406 -20.79 -6.38 16.04
N VAL A 407 -20.56 -7.50 16.73
CA VAL A 407 -20.47 -8.83 16.13
C VAL A 407 -21.71 -9.66 16.46
N THR A 408 -22.10 -10.53 15.53
CA THR A 408 -23.03 -11.62 15.79
C THR A 408 -22.26 -12.93 15.67
N VAL A 409 -22.15 -13.71 16.74
CA VAL A 409 -21.45 -15.00 16.76
C VAL A 409 -22.36 -16.12 17.26
N GLN A 410 -22.02 -17.36 16.90
CA GLN A 410 -22.72 -18.56 17.37
C GLN A 410 -21.75 -19.50 18.07
N GLY A 411 -22.14 -20.08 19.21
CA GLY A 411 -21.30 -21.00 19.97
C GLY A 411 -22.06 -21.80 21.01
N VAL A 412 -21.41 -22.83 21.55
CA VAL A 412 -21.95 -23.70 22.60
C VAL A 412 -21.51 -23.17 23.96
N VAL A 413 -22.45 -22.99 24.88
CA VAL A 413 -22.16 -22.54 26.25
C VAL A 413 -21.35 -23.61 26.99
N THR A 414 -20.11 -23.30 27.35
CA THR A 414 -19.18 -24.25 28.00
C THR A 414 -19.11 -24.11 29.51
N THR A 415 -19.58 -22.99 30.08
CA THR A 415 -19.48 -22.69 31.52
C THR A 415 -20.84 -22.38 32.15
N PRO A 416 -21.00 -22.59 33.48
CA PRO A 416 -22.04 -21.89 34.21
C PRO A 416 -21.79 -20.37 34.21
N ASN A 417 -22.76 -19.60 34.69
CA ASN A 417 -22.54 -18.17 34.93
C ASN A 417 -21.53 -18.01 36.07
N PHE A 418 -20.36 -17.42 35.80
CA PHE A 418 -19.34 -17.15 36.82
C PHE A 418 -19.67 -15.94 37.71
N GLN A 419 -20.83 -15.31 37.52
CA GLN A 419 -21.25 -14.14 38.29
C GLN A 419 -22.67 -14.28 38.85
N SER A 420 -22.85 -13.95 40.13
CA SER A 420 -24.17 -13.94 40.78
C SER A 420 -24.98 -12.63 40.61
N SER A 421 -24.39 -11.56 40.08
CA SER A 421 -25.02 -10.23 40.02
C SER A 421 -25.11 -9.60 38.62
N HIS A 422 -24.42 -10.20 37.65
CA HIS A 422 -24.27 -9.78 36.25
C HIS A 422 -24.16 -11.07 35.41
N THR A 423 -24.03 -10.98 34.08
CA THR A 423 -23.91 -12.15 33.19
C THR A 423 -22.45 -12.35 32.77
N GLU A 424 -21.90 -13.54 32.96
CA GLU A 424 -20.59 -13.96 32.44
C GLU A 424 -20.64 -15.47 32.11
N TYR A 425 -20.98 -15.80 30.86
CA TYR A 425 -20.89 -17.16 30.32
C TYR A 425 -19.72 -17.23 29.35
N VAL A 426 -19.22 -18.44 29.07
CA VAL A 426 -18.30 -18.68 27.97
C VAL A 426 -18.98 -19.53 26.93
N ILE A 427 -18.83 -19.15 25.67
CA ILE A 427 -19.23 -19.94 24.51
C ILE A 427 -17.99 -20.36 23.73
N GLN A 428 -18.08 -21.48 23.05
CA GLN A 428 -17.00 -21.97 22.19
C GLN A 428 -17.62 -22.61 20.95
N ASP A 429 -17.00 -22.37 19.80
CA ASP A 429 -17.29 -23.05 18.53
C ASP A 429 -16.09 -23.92 18.12
N ALA A 430 -16.01 -24.35 16.86
CA ALA A 430 -14.88 -25.15 16.39
C ALA A 430 -13.59 -24.34 16.19
N THR A 431 -13.66 -23.00 16.25
CA THR A 431 -12.60 -22.08 15.88
C THR A 431 -11.95 -21.39 17.07
N ALA A 432 -12.74 -20.98 18.08
CA ALA A 432 -12.24 -20.31 19.28
C ALA A 432 -13.29 -20.24 20.41
N GLY A 433 -12.86 -19.80 21.59
CA GLY A 433 -13.72 -19.45 22.73
C GLY A 433 -14.00 -17.95 22.86
N LEU A 434 -15.13 -17.57 23.48
CA LEU A 434 -15.50 -16.18 23.74
C LEU A 434 -16.32 -16.02 25.02
N VAL A 435 -16.06 -14.95 25.77
CA VAL A 435 -16.86 -14.58 26.94
C VAL A 435 -18.08 -13.77 26.52
N VAL A 436 -19.27 -14.15 26.99
CA VAL A 436 -20.51 -13.37 26.87
C VAL A 436 -20.75 -12.61 28.17
N PHE A 437 -20.54 -11.30 28.15
CA PHE A 437 -20.53 -10.45 29.33
C PHE A 437 -21.67 -9.42 29.33
N GLY A 438 -22.33 -9.22 30.46
CA GLY A 438 -23.42 -8.24 30.59
C GLY A 438 -23.45 -7.55 31.94
N TYR A 439 -22.94 -6.31 32.02
CA TYR A 439 -22.91 -5.58 33.29
C TYR A 439 -24.32 -5.13 33.73
N GLY A 440 -24.87 -5.82 34.72
CA GLY A 440 -26.15 -5.52 35.38
C GLY A 440 -27.30 -6.30 34.75
N VAL A 441 -26.97 -7.10 33.73
CA VAL A 441 -27.84 -8.04 33.04
C VAL A 441 -28.00 -9.27 33.92
N THR A 442 -29.24 -9.53 34.34
CA THR A 442 -29.59 -10.65 35.24
C THR A 442 -30.79 -11.46 34.73
N ASP A 443 -31.26 -11.14 33.53
CA ASP A 443 -32.38 -11.79 32.84
C ASP A 443 -31.92 -12.86 31.83
N VAL A 444 -30.62 -13.17 31.79
CA VAL A 444 -30.04 -14.25 30.97
C VAL A 444 -29.86 -15.51 31.81
N ASP A 445 -30.47 -16.61 31.38
CA ASP A 445 -30.47 -17.92 32.05
C ASP A 445 -30.12 -19.00 31.01
N LEU A 446 -28.83 -19.37 30.95
CA LEU A 446 -28.29 -20.34 29.99
C LEU A 446 -27.77 -21.58 30.72
N ASN A 447 -27.85 -22.73 30.07
CA ASN A 447 -27.29 -23.99 30.57
C ASN A 447 -26.05 -24.35 29.77
N VAL A 448 -25.10 -25.01 30.43
CA VAL A 448 -23.97 -25.65 29.73
C VAL A 448 -24.50 -26.65 28.69
N GLY A 449 -24.04 -26.53 27.45
CA GLY A 449 -24.51 -27.27 26.28
C GLY A 449 -25.63 -26.59 25.49
N ASP A 450 -26.15 -25.43 25.92
CA ASP A 450 -27.04 -24.63 25.08
C ASP A 450 -26.23 -24.07 23.89
N GLU A 451 -26.76 -24.24 22.68
CA GLU A 451 -26.22 -23.61 21.48
C GLU A 451 -26.93 -22.27 21.30
N ILE A 452 -26.16 -21.18 21.28
CA ILE A 452 -26.69 -19.82 21.25
C ILE A 452 -26.11 -19.02 20.08
N ARG A 453 -26.89 -18.06 19.62
CA ARG A 453 -26.42 -16.90 18.84
C ARG A 453 -26.46 -15.67 19.73
N VAL A 454 -25.38 -14.88 19.73
CA VAL A 454 -25.27 -13.65 20.52
C VAL A 454 -24.82 -12.52 19.63
N THR A 455 -25.46 -11.36 19.77
CA THR A 455 -25.09 -10.12 19.08
C THR A 455 -24.70 -9.07 20.11
N GLY A 456 -23.51 -8.49 20.01
CA GLY A 456 -23.05 -7.48 20.97
C GLY A 456 -21.77 -6.79 20.51
N GLU A 457 -21.34 -5.78 21.27
CA GLU A 457 -20.09 -5.05 21.02
C GLU A 457 -18.92 -5.85 21.58
N THR A 458 -17.83 -6.04 20.83
CA THR A 458 -16.61 -6.67 21.33
C THR A 458 -15.90 -5.73 22.31
N GLU A 459 -15.46 -6.24 23.44
CA GLU A 459 -14.74 -5.50 24.47
C GLU A 459 -13.54 -6.33 24.97
N GLU A 460 -12.59 -5.65 25.63
CA GLU A 460 -11.50 -6.32 26.35
C GLU A 460 -11.42 -5.80 27.78
N TYR A 461 -11.37 -6.72 28.75
CA TYR A 461 -11.26 -6.39 30.16
C TYR A 461 -10.06 -7.08 30.85
N ASN A 462 -8.94 -6.35 30.89
CA ASN A 462 -7.64 -6.82 31.37
C ASN A 462 -7.13 -8.08 30.64
N GLY A 463 -7.03 -8.00 29.31
CA GLY A 463 -6.60 -9.10 28.45
C GLY A 463 -7.73 -10.04 28.03
N LYS A 464 -8.81 -10.13 28.82
CA LYS A 464 -9.94 -10.99 28.48
C LYS A 464 -10.80 -10.41 27.36
N PHE A 465 -10.91 -11.11 26.23
CA PHE A 465 -11.78 -10.74 25.12
C PHE A 465 -13.23 -11.21 25.35
N GLU A 466 -14.20 -10.30 25.17
CA GLU A 466 -15.61 -10.54 25.47
C GLU A 466 -16.58 -9.87 24.49
N VAL A 467 -17.79 -10.41 24.37
CA VAL A 467 -18.92 -9.75 23.70
C VAL A 467 -19.88 -9.20 24.74
N ALA A 468 -20.05 -7.88 24.71
CA ALA A 468 -20.88 -7.13 25.63
C ALA A 468 -22.35 -7.12 25.18
N ILE A 469 -23.22 -7.65 26.04
CA ILE A 469 -24.66 -7.69 25.85
C ILE A 469 -25.38 -6.67 26.74
N THR A 470 -26.51 -6.16 26.25
CA THR A 470 -27.38 -5.22 26.95
C THR A 470 -28.59 -5.88 27.62
N GLY A 471 -28.94 -7.11 27.24
CA GLY A 471 -30.00 -7.89 27.85
C GLY A 471 -30.28 -9.22 27.13
N SER A 472 -31.29 -9.95 27.59
CA SER A 472 -31.67 -11.23 26.98
C SER A 472 -32.14 -11.15 25.53
N GLN A 473 -32.49 -9.97 25.02
CA GLN A 473 -32.86 -9.78 23.62
C GLN A 473 -31.67 -9.93 22.64
N ASP A 474 -30.45 -9.83 23.14
CA ASP A 474 -29.22 -9.91 22.35
C ASP A 474 -28.77 -11.37 22.15
N ILE A 475 -29.49 -12.32 22.77
CA ILE A 475 -29.20 -13.77 22.72
C ILE A 475 -30.40 -14.53 22.17
N THR A 476 -30.14 -15.42 21.23
CA THR A 476 -31.09 -16.41 20.74
C THR A 476 -30.58 -17.82 21.04
N VAL A 477 -31.32 -18.60 21.84
CA VAL A 477 -31.02 -20.02 22.06
C VAL A 477 -31.54 -20.82 20.86
N LEU A 478 -30.64 -21.47 20.14
CA LEU A 478 -30.91 -22.23 18.92
C LEU A 478 -31.26 -23.69 19.22
N GLY A 479 -30.67 -24.25 20.29
CA GLY A 479 -30.87 -25.64 20.66
C GLY A 479 -29.90 -26.10 21.75
N THR A 480 -29.57 -27.38 21.71
CA THR A 480 -28.58 -28.02 22.59
C THR A 480 -27.58 -28.78 21.73
N ALA A 481 -26.30 -28.62 22.01
CA ALA A 481 -25.20 -29.29 21.35
C ALA A 481 -24.37 -30.13 22.34
N ASP A 482 -23.55 -31.05 21.82
CA ASP A 482 -22.51 -31.70 22.61
C ASP A 482 -21.42 -30.66 22.94
N LEU A 483 -20.73 -30.82 24.07
CA LEU A 483 -19.64 -29.91 24.45
C LEU A 483 -18.42 -30.13 23.55
N PRO A 484 -17.65 -29.07 23.24
CA PRO A 484 -16.32 -29.23 22.65
C PRO A 484 -15.44 -30.13 23.52
N GLU A 485 -14.64 -30.97 22.87
CA GLU A 485 -13.64 -31.79 23.55
C GLU A 485 -12.52 -30.88 24.09
N PRO A 486 -12.07 -31.04 25.35
CA PRO A 486 -11.02 -30.21 25.90
C PRO A 486 -9.66 -30.42 25.22
N GLN A 487 -8.95 -29.33 24.93
CA GLN A 487 -7.56 -29.40 24.45
C GLN A 487 -6.59 -29.79 25.57
N VAL A 488 -5.70 -30.73 25.31
CA VAL A 488 -4.73 -31.20 26.31
C VAL A 488 -3.44 -30.38 26.20
N ILE A 489 -3.15 -29.54 27.21
CA ILE A 489 -2.01 -28.62 27.18
C ILE A 489 -1.16 -28.69 28.45
N THR A 490 0.05 -28.12 28.38
CA THR A 490 0.96 -27.97 29.53
C THR A 490 0.87 -26.60 30.18
N VAL A 491 1.34 -26.48 31.42
CA VAL A 491 1.44 -25.18 32.13
C VAL A 491 2.41 -24.23 31.42
N ALA A 492 3.44 -24.77 30.75
CA ALA A 492 4.39 -23.95 29.99
C ALA A 492 3.74 -23.34 28.74
N GLN A 493 2.91 -24.10 28.03
CA GLN A 493 2.14 -23.62 26.87
C GLN A 493 1.16 -22.53 27.29
N LEU A 494 0.34 -22.76 28.31
CA LEU A 494 -0.62 -21.73 28.77
C LEU A 494 0.06 -20.43 29.22
N ASN A 495 1.29 -20.49 29.72
CA ASN A 495 2.04 -19.28 30.09
C ASN A 495 2.67 -18.54 28.89
N THR A 496 2.92 -19.24 27.78
CA THR A 496 3.64 -18.69 26.61
C THR A 496 2.67 -18.29 25.51
N ASP A 497 1.67 -19.14 25.27
CA ASP A 497 0.74 -19.11 24.14
C ASP A 497 -0.70 -19.03 24.67
N GLY A 498 -0.91 -18.36 25.82
CA GLY A 498 -2.17 -18.40 26.54
C GLY A 498 -3.35 -17.76 25.81
N GLU A 499 -3.08 -16.89 24.84
CA GLU A 499 -4.10 -16.28 23.99
C GLU A 499 -4.79 -17.31 23.11
N ASP A 500 -4.04 -18.29 22.59
CA ASP A 500 -4.55 -19.38 21.74
C ASP A 500 -5.54 -20.29 22.49
N TYR A 501 -5.53 -20.25 23.83
CA TYR A 501 -6.38 -21.07 24.69
C TYR A 501 -7.40 -20.25 25.47
N GLU A 502 -7.45 -18.92 25.27
CA GLU A 502 -8.35 -18.09 26.03
C GLU A 502 -9.82 -18.41 25.70
N SER A 503 -10.62 -18.60 26.74
CA SER A 503 -12.04 -18.94 26.67
C SER A 503 -12.33 -20.33 26.08
N GLU A 504 -11.30 -21.14 25.87
CA GLU A 504 -11.44 -22.52 25.41
C GLU A 504 -11.39 -23.54 26.54
N LEU A 505 -12.05 -24.69 26.33
CA LEU A 505 -11.89 -25.84 27.21
C LEU A 505 -10.51 -26.47 27.05
N ILE A 506 -9.78 -26.48 28.15
CA ILE A 506 -8.43 -27.05 28.25
C ILE A 506 -8.32 -28.04 29.40
N THR A 507 -7.39 -28.98 29.29
CA THR A 507 -7.03 -29.96 30.31
C THR A 507 -5.53 -29.93 30.55
N ILE A 508 -5.13 -29.63 31.79
CA ILE A 508 -3.75 -29.77 32.27
C ILE A 508 -3.61 -31.11 32.96
N GLN A 509 -2.77 -31.99 32.40
CA GLN A 509 -2.56 -33.34 32.94
C GLN A 509 -1.57 -33.36 34.10
N ASN A 510 -1.77 -34.31 35.02
CA ASN A 510 -0.85 -34.56 36.14
C ASN A 510 -0.51 -33.32 36.98
N ALA A 511 -1.40 -32.33 36.99
CA ALA A 511 -1.19 -31.12 37.76
C ALA A 511 -1.01 -31.47 39.24
N VAL A 512 -0.21 -30.67 39.94
CA VAL A 512 -0.05 -30.68 41.39
C VAL A 512 -0.15 -29.25 41.91
N ILE A 513 -0.64 -29.08 43.12
CA ILE A 513 -0.59 -27.78 43.81
C ILE A 513 0.86 -27.44 44.15
N ASP A 514 1.33 -26.29 43.68
CA ASP A 514 2.59 -25.68 44.07
C ASP A 514 2.42 -24.79 45.32
N ASP A 515 1.42 -23.89 45.32
CA ASP A 515 1.03 -23.04 46.46
C ASP A 515 -0.47 -22.73 46.47
N GLY A 516 -1.02 -22.36 47.63
CA GLY A 516 -2.44 -22.04 47.81
C GLY A 516 -3.22 -23.08 48.61
N GLU A 517 -4.46 -22.73 48.99
CA GLU A 517 -5.34 -23.56 49.81
C GLU A 517 -6.73 -23.65 49.16
N TRP A 518 -7.37 -24.81 49.29
CA TRP A 518 -8.72 -25.03 48.78
C TRP A 518 -9.76 -24.13 49.47
N PRO A 519 -10.69 -23.49 48.74
CA PRO A 519 -11.61 -22.51 49.31
C PRO A 519 -12.71 -23.11 50.21
N ASP A 520 -13.10 -22.33 51.23
CA ASP A 520 -14.33 -22.55 52.01
C ASP A 520 -15.58 -22.13 51.19
N GLU A 521 -16.75 -22.67 51.53
CA GLU A 521 -18.05 -22.32 50.91
C GLU A 521 -18.31 -20.80 50.93
N GLY A 522 -18.67 -20.25 49.77
CA GLY A 522 -18.90 -18.84 49.47
C GLY A 522 -17.63 -18.00 49.21
N SER A 523 -16.49 -18.61 48.87
CA SER A 523 -15.22 -17.89 48.67
C SER A 523 -14.45 -18.35 47.43
N SER A 524 -14.04 -17.41 46.56
CA SER A 524 -13.12 -17.72 45.46
C SER A 524 -11.67 -17.89 45.98
N ALA A 525 -10.86 -18.67 45.26
CA ALA A 525 -9.44 -18.85 45.55
C ALA A 525 -8.59 -18.89 44.27
N ASN A 526 -7.37 -18.36 44.38
CA ASN A 526 -6.32 -18.55 43.38
C ASN A 526 -5.34 -19.58 43.96
N ILE A 527 -5.13 -20.68 43.24
CA ILE A 527 -4.24 -21.78 43.63
C ILE A 527 -3.21 -21.95 42.52
N ASP A 528 -1.94 -21.92 42.87
CA ASP A 528 -0.83 -22.09 41.92
C ASP A 528 -0.65 -23.59 41.66
N ILE A 529 -0.75 -24.00 40.39
CA ILE A 529 -0.57 -25.38 39.95
C ILE A 529 0.59 -25.53 38.96
N THR A 530 1.18 -26.72 38.92
CA THR A 530 2.29 -27.09 38.02
C THR A 530 2.15 -28.53 37.53
N ASP A 531 2.58 -28.81 36.31
CA ASP A 531 2.67 -30.15 35.70
C ASP A 531 4.13 -30.63 35.54
N ASP A 532 5.12 -29.74 35.72
CA ASP A 532 6.54 -29.97 35.47
C ASP A 532 7.42 -29.89 36.75
N GLY A 533 6.78 -29.91 37.91
CA GLY A 533 7.45 -29.89 39.21
C GLY A 533 7.90 -28.50 39.66
N GLY A 534 7.18 -27.46 39.23
CA GLY A 534 7.32 -26.07 39.64
C GLY A 534 8.31 -25.28 38.79
N VAL A 535 8.65 -25.76 37.59
CA VAL A 535 9.44 -24.98 36.62
C VAL A 535 8.53 -23.94 35.98
N SER A 536 7.32 -24.36 35.62
CA SER A 536 6.23 -23.52 35.14
C SER A 536 5.08 -23.60 36.14
N VAL A 537 4.44 -22.46 36.42
CA VAL A 537 3.33 -22.36 37.36
C VAL A 537 2.25 -21.49 36.73
N VAL A 538 0.98 -21.89 36.87
CA VAL A 538 -0.17 -21.11 36.44
C VAL A 538 -1.22 -21.04 37.54
N ILE A 539 -2.04 -20.00 37.53
CA ILE A 539 -3.13 -19.84 38.47
C ILE A 539 -4.31 -20.70 38.03
N MET A 540 -4.74 -21.59 38.91
CA MET A 540 -6.07 -22.18 38.87
C MET A 540 -7.01 -21.33 39.72
N ARG A 541 -8.01 -20.73 39.07
CA ARG A 541 -9.00 -19.85 39.70
C ARG A 541 -10.27 -20.65 39.99
N ILE A 542 -10.50 -20.92 41.28
CA ILE A 542 -11.78 -21.47 41.74
C ILE A 542 -12.71 -20.31 42.06
N ASP A 543 -13.82 -20.21 41.35
CA ASP A 543 -14.82 -19.17 41.60
C ASP A 543 -15.91 -19.63 42.57
N SER A 544 -16.32 -18.73 43.50
CA SER A 544 -17.38 -18.98 44.48
C SER A 544 -18.77 -19.14 43.87
N ASP A 545 -18.96 -18.73 42.62
CA ASP A 545 -20.23 -18.90 41.91
C ASP A 545 -20.32 -20.29 41.21
N THR A 546 -19.31 -21.15 41.37
CA THR A 546 -19.33 -22.57 40.96
C THR A 546 -19.72 -23.51 42.11
N GLU A 547 -19.90 -24.81 41.85
CA GLU A 547 -20.15 -25.81 42.91
C GLU A 547 -18.88 -26.32 43.62
N ILE A 548 -17.70 -25.79 43.25
CA ILE A 548 -16.40 -26.30 43.68
C ILE A 548 -16.04 -25.79 45.08
N ASP A 549 -16.46 -24.58 45.44
CA ASP A 549 -16.11 -23.96 46.71
C ASP A 549 -16.75 -24.68 47.91
N GLY A 550 -15.98 -24.88 48.98
CA GLY A 550 -16.42 -25.66 50.14
C GLY A 550 -16.55 -27.18 49.90
N SER A 551 -16.26 -27.66 48.69
CA SER A 551 -16.09 -29.09 48.42
C SER A 551 -14.81 -29.63 49.08
N PRO A 552 -14.69 -30.95 49.31
CA PRO A 552 -13.41 -31.54 49.71
C PRO A 552 -12.38 -31.45 48.58
N ASP A 553 -11.12 -31.14 48.94
CA ASP A 553 -9.97 -31.24 48.04
C ASP A 553 -9.99 -32.58 47.25
N PRO A 554 -9.94 -32.52 45.89
CA PRO A 554 -10.03 -33.70 45.03
C PRO A 554 -8.83 -34.65 45.15
N GLY A 555 -7.72 -34.18 45.74
CA GLY A 555 -6.45 -34.90 45.82
C GLY A 555 -5.57 -34.65 44.58
N TRP A 556 -4.27 -34.89 44.72
CA TRP A 556 -3.25 -34.57 43.72
C TRP A 556 -2.20 -35.69 43.62
N PRO A 557 -1.62 -35.98 42.44
CA PRO A 557 -1.86 -35.30 41.16
C PRO A 557 -3.23 -35.61 40.55
N SER A 558 -3.73 -34.66 39.76
CA SER A 558 -5.02 -34.74 39.05
C SER A 558 -4.91 -34.10 37.66
N HIS A 559 -5.69 -34.60 36.70
CA HIS A 559 -6.00 -33.85 35.48
C HIS A 559 -7.01 -32.77 35.85
N VAL A 560 -6.75 -31.54 35.45
CA VAL A 560 -7.60 -30.39 35.72
C VAL A 560 -8.13 -29.88 34.39
N THR A 561 -9.44 -30.04 34.20
CA THR A 561 -10.16 -29.43 33.06
C THR A 561 -10.73 -28.08 33.49
N GLY A 562 -10.82 -27.14 32.55
CA GLY A 562 -11.40 -25.84 32.83
C GLY A 562 -11.35 -24.98 31.59
N VAL A 563 -11.91 -23.77 31.71
CA VAL A 563 -11.80 -22.78 30.65
C VAL A 563 -10.53 -21.96 30.84
N GLY A 564 -9.74 -21.78 29.79
CA GLY A 564 -8.62 -20.84 29.80
C GLY A 564 -9.14 -19.41 29.96
N GLY A 565 -8.44 -18.56 30.68
CA GLY A 565 -8.84 -17.16 30.79
C GLY A 565 -7.71 -16.25 31.22
N GLU A 566 -7.92 -14.94 31.07
CA GLU A 566 -6.97 -13.93 31.52
C GLU A 566 -7.57 -12.98 32.59
N TYR A 567 -6.68 -12.30 33.32
CA TYR A 567 -7.01 -11.15 34.15
C TYR A 567 -5.81 -10.20 34.35
N LEU A 568 -4.62 -10.78 34.57
CA LEU A 568 -3.32 -10.08 34.62
C LEU A 568 -2.20 -11.02 34.14
N VAL A 569 -2.47 -12.32 34.27
CA VAL A 569 -1.74 -13.46 33.73
C VAL A 569 -2.78 -14.48 33.30
N TYR A 570 -2.41 -15.38 32.40
CA TYR A 570 -3.24 -16.52 32.04
C TYR A 570 -3.51 -17.44 33.24
N GLN A 571 -4.70 -18.02 33.25
CA GLN A 571 -5.24 -18.85 34.32
C GLN A 571 -6.18 -19.91 33.74
N ILE A 572 -6.44 -20.96 34.52
CA ILE A 572 -7.46 -21.96 34.22
C ILE A 572 -8.61 -21.84 35.22
N LEU A 573 -9.85 -21.88 34.73
CA LEU A 573 -11.08 -21.78 35.51
C LEU A 573 -11.87 -23.10 35.42
N PRO A 574 -11.69 -24.02 36.39
CA PRO A 574 -12.53 -25.20 36.49
C PRO A 574 -14.00 -24.83 36.72
N ARG A 575 -14.92 -25.58 36.12
CA ARG A 575 -16.35 -25.27 36.07
C ARG A 575 -17.13 -26.10 37.08
N PHE A 576 -16.74 -27.36 37.25
CA PHE A 576 -17.42 -28.36 38.06
C PHE A 576 -16.44 -29.19 38.88
N LEU A 577 -16.93 -29.86 39.94
CA LEU A 577 -16.08 -30.79 40.69
C LEU A 577 -15.64 -31.99 39.84
N THR A 578 -16.38 -32.31 38.77
CA THR A 578 -16.01 -33.36 37.82
C THR A 578 -14.86 -32.98 36.90
N ASP A 579 -14.47 -31.70 36.83
CA ASP A 579 -13.29 -31.28 36.07
C ASP A 579 -11.97 -31.69 36.76
N PHE A 580 -12.04 -32.26 37.98
CA PHE A 580 -10.90 -32.81 38.68
C PHE A 580 -10.92 -34.34 38.61
N GLU A 581 -10.12 -34.88 37.70
CA GLU A 581 -9.97 -36.32 37.55
C GLU A 581 -8.66 -36.78 38.17
N SER A 582 -8.73 -37.77 39.06
CA SER A 582 -7.51 -38.31 39.67
C SER A 582 -6.59 -38.86 38.59
N ALA A 583 -5.31 -38.48 38.61
CA ALA A 583 -4.38 -38.73 37.51
C ALA A 583 -4.03 -40.21 37.21
N GLY A 584 -4.72 -41.18 37.81
CA GLY A 584 -4.76 -42.57 37.35
C GLY A 584 -3.41 -43.22 37.06
N ASP A 585 -3.41 -44.25 36.20
CA ASP A 585 -2.20 -44.79 35.57
C ASP A 585 -2.15 -44.39 34.06
N ASN A 586 -3.12 -43.59 33.54
CA ASN A 586 -3.28 -43.24 32.12
C ASN A 586 -3.24 -41.73 31.90
N GLN A 587 -2.66 -41.30 30.78
CA GLN A 587 -2.62 -39.92 30.33
C GLN A 587 -3.31 -39.81 28.98
N TYR A 588 -4.11 -38.76 28.79
CA TYR A 588 -4.77 -38.46 27.52
C TYR A 588 -3.72 -38.35 26.39
N PRO A 589 -4.01 -38.88 25.18
CA PRO A 589 -3.14 -38.73 24.03
C PRO A 589 -3.13 -37.29 23.51
N VAL A 590 -2.04 -36.89 22.85
CA VAL A 590 -1.89 -35.59 22.18
C VAL A 590 -2.02 -35.82 20.68
N ALA A 591 -3.01 -35.17 20.06
CA ALA A 591 -3.16 -35.12 18.61
C ALA A 591 -2.21 -34.08 18.02
N ASP A 592 -1.71 -34.36 16.82
CA ASP A 592 -0.92 -33.44 15.98
C ASP A 592 -1.41 -33.66 14.55
N ALA A 593 -2.17 -32.72 14.01
CA ALA A 593 -2.81 -32.75 12.69
C ALA A 593 -1.83 -32.33 11.56
N GLY A 594 -0.64 -31.87 11.91
CA GLY A 594 0.38 -31.34 11.00
C GLY A 594 0.15 -29.88 10.60
N ASP A 595 1.11 -29.32 9.86
CA ASP A 595 1.09 -27.92 9.43
C ASP A 595 -0.03 -27.64 8.41
N ASP A 596 -0.56 -26.41 8.45
CA ASP A 596 -1.46 -25.86 7.43
C ASP A 596 -0.84 -25.86 6.03
N GLN A 597 -1.67 -26.01 4.99
CA GLN A 597 -1.20 -26.25 3.63
C GLN A 597 -1.82 -25.29 2.61
N LEU A 598 -0.99 -24.75 1.73
CA LEU A 598 -1.41 -24.07 0.50
C LEU A 598 -1.22 -25.01 -0.70
N VAL A 599 -2.30 -25.29 -1.44
CA VAL A 599 -2.31 -26.25 -2.54
C VAL A 599 -3.03 -25.70 -3.77
N ASN A 600 -2.72 -26.22 -4.96
CA ASN A 600 -3.46 -25.88 -6.17
C ASN A 600 -4.68 -26.80 -6.35
N PRO A 601 -5.66 -26.42 -7.18
CA PRO A 601 -6.79 -27.27 -7.50
C PRO A 601 -6.29 -28.56 -8.18
N GLU A 602 -6.96 -29.67 -7.90
CA GLU A 602 -6.59 -31.02 -8.34
C GLU A 602 -5.30 -31.61 -7.73
N ASP A 603 -4.58 -30.88 -6.88
CA ASP A 603 -3.44 -31.43 -6.14
C ASP A 603 -3.89 -32.53 -5.17
N MET A 604 -3.01 -33.51 -4.93
CA MET A 604 -3.24 -34.53 -3.91
C MET A 604 -2.76 -33.98 -2.57
N VAL A 605 -3.70 -33.74 -1.66
CA VAL A 605 -3.45 -33.25 -0.31
C VAL A 605 -3.23 -34.45 0.62
N THR A 606 -2.28 -34.33 1.54
CA THR A 606 -1.98 -35.35 2.56
C THR A 606 -2.17 -34.74 3.95
N LEU A 607 -3.08 -35.30 4.73
CA LEU A 607 -3.25 -35.00 6.15
C LEU A 607 -2.44 -36.05 6.94
N ASP A 608 -1.49 -35.60 7.77
CA ASP A 608 -0.50 -36.49 8.41
C ASP A 608 -0.56 -36.38 9.93
N GLY A 609 -1.38 -37.24 10.54
CA GLY A 609 -1.53 -37.30 12.00
C GLY A 609 -0.44 -38.09 12.71
N SER A 610 0.60 -38.56 12.01
CA SER A 610 1.52 -39.58 12.52
C SER A 610 2.47 -39.11 13.64
N SER A 611 2.53 -37.79 13.87
CA SER A 611 3.27 -37.18 15.00
C SER A 611 2.51 -37.24 16.32
N SER A 612 1.21 -37.56 16.29
CA SER A 612 0.38 -37.76 17.49
C SER A 612 0.96 -38.83 18.41
N TYR A 613 0.88 -38.63 19.72
CA TYR A 613 1.50 -39.54 20.69
C TYR A 613 0.72 -39.67 21.99
N ASP A 614 0.93 -40.80 22.66
CA ASP A 614 0.51 -41.05 24.03
C ASP A 614 1.78 -41.24 24.88
N SER A 615 1.85 -40.52 26.00
CA SER A 615 3.04 -40.44 26.85
C SER A 615 3.22 -41.63 27.81
N ASP A 616 2.15 -42.36 28.15
CA ASP A 616 2.21 -43.55 29.01
C ASP A 616 1.66 -44.83 28.38
N GLY A 617 1.12 -44.74 27.16
CA GLY A 617 0.67 -45.88 26.37
C GLY A 617 1.03 -45.79 24.87
N THR A 618 0.05 -46.07 24.03
CA THR A 618 0.12 -46.07 22.56
C THR A 618 -1.20 -45.58 21.97
N VAL A 619 -1.13 -44.76 20.92
CA VAL A 619 -2.29 -44.41 20.07
C VAL A 619 -2.80 -45.67 19.36
N GLU A 620 -4.08 -46.01 19.54
CA GLU A 620 -4.76 -47.16 18.92
C GLU A 620 -5.69 -46.75 17.77
N GLY A 621 -6.10 -45.47 17.68
CA GLY A 621 -7.02 -44.99 16.64
C GLY A 621 -6.77 -43.55 16.20
N TYR A 622 -7.10 -43.28 14.94
CA TYR A 622 -7.13 -41.95 14.33
C TYR A 622 -8.50 -41.76 13.67
N LEU A 623 -9.07 -40.56 13.76
CA LEU A 623 -10.30 -40.18 13.10
C LEU A 623 -10.14 -38.79 12.48
N TRP A 624 -10.24 -38.70 11.16
CA TRP A 624 -10.24 -37.45 10.42
C TRP A 624 -11.67 -37.04 10.04
N ALA A 625 -12.03 -35.79 10.32
CA ALA A 625 -13.30 -35.19 9.93
C ALA A 625 -13.07 -33.82 9.29
N GLN A 626 -13.72 -33.55 8.16
CA GLN A 626 -13.79 -32.18 7.63
C GLN A 626 -14.81 -31.39 8.43
N THR A 627 -14.42 -30.23 8.94
CA THR A 627 -15.27 -29.34 9.76
C THR A 627 -15.81 -28.17 8.95
N GLU A 628 -15.10 -27.74 7.90
CA GLU A 628 -15.46 -26.56 7.10
C GLU A 628 -15.07 -26.67 5.62
N GLY A 629 -15.69 -25.82 4.79
CA GLY A 629 -15.35 -25.65 3.38
C GLY A 629 -16.03 -26.65 2.43
N THR A 630 -15.64 -26.59 1.15
CA THR A 630 -16.20 -27.47 0.12
C THR A 630 -15.96 -28.94 0.46
N ALA A 631 -17.03 -29.74 0.52
CA ALA A 631 -16.96 -31.14 0.93
C ALA A 631 -16.05 -31.97 0.01
N VAL A 632 -15.03 -32.61 0.58
CA VAL A 632 -14.12 -33.53 -0.12
C VAL A 632 -14.33 -34.97 0.33
N THR A 633 -13.79 -35.92 -0.43
CA THR A 633 -13.78 -37.35 -0.04
C THR A 633 -12.38 -37.76 0.39
N LEU A 634 -12.20 -37.99 1.69
CA LEU A 634 -10.96 -38.56 2.23
C LEU A 634 -10.77 -40.02 1.77
N SER A 635 -9.51 -40.41 1.58
CA SER A 635 -9.14 -41.78 1.18
C SER A 635 -9.51 -42.81 2.24
N ASP A 636 -9.39 -42.41 3.51
CA ASP A 636 -9.80 -43.13 4.71
C ASP A 636 -10.07 -42.09 5.81
N THR A 637 -11.19 -42.23 6.52
CA THR A 637 -11.51 -41.38 7.67
C THR A 637 -10.95 -41.93 8.96
N GLU A 638 -10.56 -43.22 9.00
CA GLU A 638 -9.99 -43.89 10.19
C GLU A 638 -8.67 -44.61 9.84
N PRO A 639 -7.64 -43.92 9.32
CA PRO A 639 -6.41 -44.56 8.85
C PRO A 639 -5.59 -45.18 9.99
N GLU A 640 -5.13 -46.43 9.83
CA GLU A 640 -4.30 -47.13 10.84
C GLU A 640 -2.93 -46.44 11.09
N ASP A 641 -2.42 -45.67 10.13
CA ASP A 641 -1.13 -44.97 10.21
C ASP A 641 -1.28 -43.45 10.44
N GLY A 642 -2.51 -42.97 10.67
CA GLY A 642 -2.80 -41.54 10.86
C GLY A 642 -2.82 -40.71 9.57
N ILE A 643 -2.56 -41.33 8.41
CA ILE A 643 -2.41 -40.61 7.13
C ILE A 643 -3.69 -40.73 6.30
N ALA A 644 -4.33 -39.60 6.01
CA ALA A 644 -5.44 -39.49 5.07
C ALA A 644 -5.03 -38.64 3.87
N THR A 645 -5.66 -38.87 2.71
CA THR A 645 -5.43 -38.08 1.50
C THR A 645 -6.74 -37.71 0.82
N PHE A 646 -6.76 -36.60 0.11
CA PHE A 646 -7.86 -36.26 -0.79
C PHE A 646 -7.32 -35.53 -2.03
N THR A 647 -8.19 -35.26 -3.00
CA THR A 647 -7.86 -34.43 -4.17
C THR A 647 -8.52 -33.08 -3.97
N ALA A 648 -7.73 -32.00 -3.97
CA ALA A 648 -8.22 -30.64 -3.81
C ALA A 648 -9.31 -30.34 -4.87
N PRO A 649 -10.45 -29.79 -4.47
CA PRO A 649 -11.56 -29.50 -5.39
C PRO A 649 -11.16 -28.44 -6.42
N SER A 650 -11.89 -28.40 -7.54
CA SER A 650 -11.85 -27.23 -8.43
C SER A 650 -12.65 -26.12 -7.77
N VAL A 651 -12.03 -24.95 -7.62
CA VAL A 651 -12.61 -23.79 -6.95
C VAL A 651 -12.61 -22.59 -7.91
N ASP A 652 -13.53 -21.66 -7.68
CA ASP A 652 -13.56 -20.34 -8.35
C ASP A 652 -13.18 -19.32 -7.27
N GLY A 653 -11.98 -18.75 -7.36
CA GLY A 653 -11.36 -18.03 -6.24
C GLY A 653 -10.69 -18.96 -5.21
N ASN A 654 -10.15 -18.37 -4.14
CA ASN A 654 -9.46 -19.11 -3.08
C ASN A 654 -10.49 -19.64 -2.07
N VAL A 655 -10.28 -20.86 -1.57
CA VAL A 655 -11.19 -21.52 -0.62
C VAL A 655 -10.39 -22.18 0.50
N VAL A 656 -10.85 -22.03 1.73
CA VAL A 656 -10.29 -22.70 2.92
C VAL A 656 -11.08 -23.99 3.22
N LEU A 657 -10.38 -25.07 3.51
CA LEU A 657 -10.94 -26.33 4.00
C LEU A 657 -10.33 -26.66 5.36
N THR A 658 -11.15 -26.82 6.38
CA THR A 658 -10.68 -27.11 7.75
C THR A 658 -10.96 -28.58 8.10
N PHE A 659 -9.98 -29.23 8.74
CA PHE A 659 -10.06 -30.64 9.15
C PHE A 659 -9.70 -30.79 10.63
N SER A 660 -10.41 -31.66 11.33
CA SER A 660 -10.09 -32.11 12.68
C SER A 660 -9.53 -33.53 12.68
N LEU A 661 -8.45 -33.73 13.45
CA LEU A 661 -7.90 -35.02 13.83
C LEU A 661 -8.31 -35.33 15.27
N THR A 662 -8.94 -36.49 15.49
CA THR A 662 -9.11 -37.09 16.83
C THR A 662 -8.26 -38.35 16.95
N VAL A 663 -7.49 -38.50 18.02
CA VAL A 663 -6.70 -39.70 18.31
C VAL A 663 -7.21 -40.39 19.57
N GLU A 664 -7.29 -41.73 19.56
CA GLU A 664 -7.70 -42.56 20.71
C GLU A 664 -6.51 -43.40 21.19
N ASP A 665 -6.28 -43.46 22.51
CA ASP A 665 -5.21 -44.25 23.12
C ASP A 665 -5.61 -45.72 23.41
N ASN A 666 -4.69 -46.48 24.02
CA ASN A 666 -4.93 -47.89 24.35
C ASN A 666 -5.83 -48.14 25.57
N LEU A 667 -6.32 -47.10 26.23
CA LEU A 667 -7.28 -47.16 27.33
C LEU A 667 -8.63 -46.49 26.98
N GLY A 668 -8.74 -45.89 25.79
CA GLY A 668 -9.95 -45.34 25.19
C GLY A 668 -10.13 -43.85 25.42
N ASP A 669 -9.11 -43.14 25.90
CA ASP A 669 -9.13 -41.68 26.04
C ASP A 669 -8.70 -41.02 24.72
N THR A 670 -9.18 -39.80 24.46
CA THR A 670 -9.01 -39.12 23.16
C THR A 670 -8.38 -37.74 23.28
N GLY A 671 -7.73 -37.29 22.20
CA GLY A 671 -7.22 -35.92 22.03
C GLY A 671 -7.49 -35.41 20.61
N THR A 672 -7.57 -34.09 20.42
CA THR A 672 -7.96 -33.47 19.14
C THR A 672 -7.03 -32.35 18.70
N ASP A 673 -6.90 -32.15 17.39
CA ASP A 673 -6.15 -31.05 16.75
C ASP A 673 -6.78 -30.65 15.40
N LEU A 674 -6.49 -29.45 14.88
CA LEU A 674 -7.03 -28.89 13.63
C LEU A 674 -5.93 -28.61 12.60
N VAL A 675 -6.30 -28.65 11.31
CA VAL A 675 -5.44 -28.21 10.20
C VAL A 675 -6.26 -27.58 9.08
N SER A 676 -5.74 -26.48 8.52
CA SER A 676 -6.35 -25.69 7.45
C SER A 676 -5.65 -25.92 6.11
N ILE A 677 -6.45 -26.10 5.05
CA ILE A 677 -5.98 -26.30 3.67
C ILE A 677 -6.55 -25.20 2.79
N VAL A 678 -5.70 -24.29 2.34
CA VAL A 678 -6.05 -23.25 1.36
C VAL A 678 -5.88 -23.81 -0.05
N VAL A 679 -6.98 -23.90 -0.80
CA VAL A 679 -6.97 -24.27 -2.21
C VAL A 679 -6.97 -22.99 -3.04
N SER A 680 -5.86 -22.73 -3.73
CA SER A 680 -5.69 -21.51 -4.53
C SER A 680 -6.49 -21.57 -5.83
N GLY A 681 -7.43 -20.65 -6.05
CA GLY A 681 -8.09 -20.46 -7.34
C GLY A 681 -7.28 -19.61 -8.32
N GLY A 682 -6.20 -19.00 -7.84
CA GLY A 682 -5.34 -18.06 -8.55
C GLY A 682 -4.69 -17.08 -7.57
N GLU A 683 -3.69 -16.35 -8.04
CA GLU A 683 -3.13 -15.25 -7.25
C GLU A 683 -4.05 -14.02 -7.34
N THR A 684 -4.37 -13.43 -6.19
CA THR A 684 -4.95 -12.10 -6.04
C THR A 684 -3.81 -11.09 -6.07
N SER A 685 -3.86 -10.14 -7.00
CA SER A 685 -2.83 -9.11 -7.05
C SER A 685 -2.97 -8.15 -5.87
N ILE A 686 -1.86 -7.57 -5.41
CA ILE A 686 -1.91 -6.54 -4.34
C ILE A 686 -2.80 -5.36 -4.77
N TYR A 687 -2.86 -5.06 -6.06
CA TYR A 687 -3.81 -4.08 -6.61
C TYR A 687 -5.26 -4.43 -6.32
N ASP A 688 -5.66 -5.68 -6.52
CA ASP A 688 -7.06 -6.09 -6.30
C ASP A 688 -7.38 -6.18 -4.80
N ILE A 689 -6.38 -6.43 -3.96
CA ILE A 689 -6.51 -6.37 -2.49
C ILE A 689 -6.73 -4.92 -2.05
N GLN A 690 -6.00 -3.97 -2.61
CA GLN A 690 -5.94 -2.60 -2.10
C GLN A 690 -6.96 -1.66 -2.77
N TYR A 691 -7.22 -1.82 -4.07
CA TYR A 691 -7.96 -0.81 -4.84
C TYR A 691 -9.42 -0.70 -4.44
N THR A 692 -9.79 0.45 -3.89
CA THR A 692 -11.18 0.84 -3.65
C THR A 692 -11.45 2.27 -4.09
N THR A 693 -12.72 2.57 -4.40
CA THR A 693 -13.22 3.95 -4.56
C THR A 693 -14.20 4.35 -3.45
N VAL A 694 -14.49 3.43 -2.54
CA VAL A 694 -15.42 3.61 -1.44
C VAL A 694 -14.61 4.00 -0.22
N GLN A 695 -14.89 5.18 0.33
CA GLN A 695 -14.28 5.62 1.59
C GLN A 695 -15.07 5.02 2.76
N GLY A 696 -14.38 4.29 3.63
CA GLY A 696 -14.88 3.73 4.88
C GLY A 696 -14.90 4.77 6.01
N ASP A 697 -14.92 4.28 7.25
CA ASP A 697 -15.10 5.12 8.45
C ASP A 697 -13.83 5.89 8.86
N PHE A 698 -12.64 5.31 8.67
CA PHE A 698 -11.36 5.98 8.94
C PHE A 698 -10.71 6.48 7.64
N CYS A 699 -10.51 5.60 6.66
CA CYS A 699 -10.04 5.95 5.33
C CYS A 699 -10.65 5.11 4.21
N PHE A 700 -9.88 4.30 3.47
CA PHE A 700 -10.36 3.53 2.32
C PHE A 700 -10.10 2.05 2.59
N ASP A 701 -11.11 1.34 3.10
CA ASP A 701 -10.95 -0.07 3.43
C ASP A 701 -10.81 -0.94 2.18
N SER A 702 -9.98 -1.99 2.28
CA SER A 702 -9.90 -3.04 1.27
C SER A 702 -11.28 -3.60 0.95
N PRO A 703 -11.62 -3.77 -0.34
CA PRO A 703 -12.86 -4.46 -0.73
C PRO A 703 -12.85 -5.96 -0.40
N LEU A 704 -11.72 -6.50 0.06
CA LEU A 704 -11.52 -7.90 0.40
C LEU A 704 -11.32 -8.14 1.91
N MET A 705 -11.65 -7.17 2.77
CA MET A 705 -11.56 -7.34 4.22
C MET A 705 -12.29 -8.61 4.68
N GLY A 706 -11.59 -9.45 5.45
CA GLY A 706 -12.03 -10.77 5.93
C GLY A 706 -11.80 -11.93 4.96
N GLU A 707 -11.46 -11.67 3.70
CA GLU A 707 -11.25 -12.72 2.71
C GLU A 707 -9.82 -13.30 2.78
N VAL A 708 -9.69 -14.60 2.48
CA VAL A 708 -8.38 -15.25 2.33
C VAL A 708 -7.88 -15.10 0.90
N VAL A 709 -6.75 -14.44 0.75
CA VAL A 709 -6.09 -14.18 -0.54
C VAL A 709 -4.80 -14.96 -0.66
N VAL A 710 -4.53 -15.50 -1.85
CA VAL A 710 -3.21 -16.01 -2.22
C VAL A 710 -2.52 -14.92 -3.01
N THR A 711 -1.42 -14.37 -2.51
CA THR A 711 -0.74 -13.25 -3.17
C THR A 711 0.77 -13.47 -3.27
N SER A 712 1.40 -12.67 -4.12
CA SER A 712 2.84 -12.65 -4.30
C SER A 712 3.36 -11.23 -4.38
N GLY A 713 4.60 -11.02 -3.91
CA GLY A 713 5.22 -9.71 -3.91
C GLY A 713 6.69 -9.76 -3.52
N VAL A 714 7.42 -8.69 -3.84
CA VAL A 714 8.83 -8.54 -3.45
C VAL A 714 8.90 -7.82 -2.12
N VAL A 715 9.59 -8.40 -1.15
CA VAL A 715 9.79 -7.82 0.18
C VAL A 715 10.61 -6.53 0.09
N THR A 716 10.02 -5.40 0.50
CA THR A 716 10.62 -4.06 0.39
C THR A 716 11.19 -3.57 1.72
N ALA A 717 10.63 -4.01 2.84
CA ALA A 717 11.08 -3.70 4.20
C ALA A 717 10.77 -4.85 5.15
N VAL A 718 11.56 -5.00 6.21
CA VAL A 718 11.42 -6.03 7.25
C VAL A 718 11.66 -5.36 8.60
N GLN A 719 10.71 -5.46 9.52
CA GLN A 719 10.79 -4.88 10.86
C GLN A 719 11.55 -5.84 11.79
N ASN A 720 12.59 -5.37 12.48
CA ASN A 720 13.42 -6.18 13.39
C ASN A 720 14.12 -7.41 12.77
N PRO A 721 15.01 -7.25 11.76
CA PRO A 721 15.67 -8.37 11.11
C PRO A 721 16.50 -9.22 12.09
N GLY A 722 16.07 -10.46 12.35
CA GLY A 722 16.78 -11.45 13.17
C GLY A 722 15.98 -12.09 14.32
N SER A 723 14.77 -11.61 14.58
CA SER A 723 13.70 -12.23 15.37
C SER A 723 12.38 -11.93 14.65
N TYR A 724 11.42 -12.85 14.66
CA TYR A 724 10.02 -12.69 14.23
C TYR A 724 9.64 -11.30 13.68
N SER A 725 9.44 -11.18 12.36
CA SER A 725 9.51 -9.90 11.66
C SER A 725 8.29 -9.64 10.77
N ASN A 726 7.45 -8.67 11.12
CA ASN A 726 6.49 -8.07 10.19
C ASN A 726 7.25 -7.50 8.99
N PHE A 727 6.66 -7.54 7.80
CA PHE A 727 7.35 -7.11 6.59
C PHE A 727 6.40 -6.49 5.58
N TYR A 728 6.96 -5.72 4.64
CA TYR A 728 6.20 -5.09 3.56
C TYR A 728 6.52 -5.80 2.26
N VAL A 729 5.50 -6.10 1.47
CA VAL A 729 5.62 -6.66 0.12
C VAL A 729 5.12 -5.67 -0.90
N GLN A 730 5.70 -5.68 -2.10
CA GLN A 730 5.26 -4.85 -3.20
C GLN A 730 5.26 -5.59 -4.54
N ASP A 731 4.19 -5.41 -5.30
CA ASP A 731 4.08 -5.85 -6.70
C ASP A 731 4.55 -4.73 -7.65
N PHE A 732 5.78 -4.87 -8.16
CA PHE A 732 6.36 -3.91 -9.10
C PHE A 732 5.73 -3.93 -10.51
N GLY A 733 4.71 -4.76 -10.75
CA GLY A 733 3.88 -4.74 -11.95
C GLY A 733 2.92 -3.55 -12.03
N TYR A 734 2.62 -2.91 -10.90
CA TYR A 734 1.70 -1.78 -10.79
C TYR A 734 2.41 -0.50 -10.32
N ASP A 735 1.92 0.65 -10.79
CA ASP A 735 2.47 1.95 -10.40
C ASP A 735 1.89 2.47 -9.07
N SER A 736 0.78 1.93 -8.57
CA SER A 736 0.04 2.36 -7.38
C SER A 736 -0.80 1.20 -6.84
N TRP A 737 -1.26 1.28 -5.59
CA TRP A 737 -2.04 0.22 -4.92
C TRP A 737 -1.28 -1.11 -4.95
N SER A 738 0.02 -1.06 -4.72
CA SER A 738 0.90 -2.20 -5.00
C SER A 738 1.71 -2.65 -3.82
N GLY A 739 1.62 -1.96 -2.69
CA GLY A 739 2.24 -2.32 -1.44
C GLY A 739 1.21 -2.92 -0.50
N ALA A 740 1.64 -3.83 0.36
CA ALA A 740 0.84 -4.35 1.45
C ALA A 740 1.74 -4.61 2.64
N TYR A 741 1.21 -4.39 3.84
CA TYR A 741 1.85 -4.76 5.08
C TYR A 741 1.46 -6.18 5.47
N VAL A 742 2.45 -6.96 5.90
CA VAL A 742 2.28 -8.36 6.31
C VAL A 742 2.58 -8.43 7.80
N TYR A 743 1.51 -8.65 8.57
CA TYR A 743 1.57 -8.79 10.02
C TYR A 743 1.76 -10.27 10.36
N ASP A 744 3.02 -10.67 10.44
CA ASP A 744 3.41 -12.05 10.71
C ASP A 744 4.66 -12.10 11.57
N ASN A 745 4.58 -12.89 12.63
CA ASN A 745 5.69 -13.14 13.52
C ASN A 745 6.32 -14.52 13.28
N THR A 746 5.82 -15.36 12.35
CA THR A 746 6.31 -16.72 12.17
C THR A 746 7.43 -16.84 11.14
N GLN A 747 7.46 -15.94 10.15
CA GLN A 747 8.43 -15.93 9.05
C GLN A 747 9.52 -14.86 9.24
N SER A 748 10.61 -14.98 8.47
CA SER A 748 11.71 -14.01 8.46
C SER A 748 12.35 -13.88 7.07
N PRO A 749 11.65 -13.27 6.10
CA PRO A 749 12.20 -13.02 4.77
C PRO A 749 13.30 -11.95 4.77
N ALA A 750 14.09 -11.90 3.70
CA ALA A 750 15.02 -10.80 3.45
C ALA A 750 14.46 -9.80 2.44
N VAL A 751 14.83 -8.52 2.57
CA VAL A 751 14.53 -7.49 1.56
C VAL A 751 15.06 -7.94 0.18
N GLY A 752 14.19 -7.91 -0.82
CA GLY A 752 14.43 -8.40 -2.17
C GLY A 752 14.07 -9.87 -2.40
N ASP A 753 13.58 -10.60 -1.40
CA ASP A 753 12.91 -11.88 -1.62
C ASP A 753 11.56 -11.67 -2.29
N GLU A 754 11.23 -12.47 -3.30
CA GLU A 754 9.90 -12.57 -3.89
C GLU A 754 9.20 -13.74 -3.23
N VAL A 755 8.11 -13.44 -2.54
CA VAL A 755 7.39 -14.38 -1.69
C VAL A 755 6.01 -14.67 -2.25
N THR A 756 5.50 -15.88 -2.01
CA THR A 756 4.13 -16.29 -2.30
C THR A 756 3.55 -16.95 -1.05
N PHE A 757 2.37 -16.54 -0.64
CA PHE A 757 1.67 -17.04 0.55
C PHE A 757 0.16 -16.83 0.41
N ALA A 758 -0.61 -17.57 1.20
CA ALA A 758 -1.99 -17.23 1.52
C ALA A 758 -2.02 -16.41 2.82
N ALA A 759 -2.95 -15.47 2.93
CA ALA A 759 -3.17 -14.65 4.11
C ALA A 759 -4.61 -14.16 4.15
N THR A 760 -5.12 -13.85 5.34
CA THR A 760 -6.38 -13.15 5.54
C THR A 760 -6.14 -11.65 5.37
N VAL A 761 -7.05 -10.96 4.66
CA VAL A 761 -7.01 -9.50 4.55
C VAL A 761 -7.70 -8.88 5.76
N PHE A 762 -7.01 -8.01 6.45
CA PHE A 762 -7.49 -7.32 7.65
C PHE A 762 -7.34 -5.81 7.51
N GLU A 763 -8.16 -5.04 8.22
CA GLU A 763 -8.11 -3.58 8.23
C GLU A 763 -7.91 -3.06 9.65
N TYR A 764 -6.77 -2.44 9.92
CA TYR A 764 -6.48 -1.83 11.21
C TYR A 764 -6.62 -0.31 11.12
N TYR A 765 -7.82 0.22 11.39
CA TYR A 765 -8.16 1.63 11.17
C TYR A 765 -7.97 2.09 9.71
N SER A 766 -8.43 1.27 8.75
CA SER A 766 -8.25 1.46 7.30
C SER A 766 -6.80 1.41 6.83
N PHE A 767 -5.92 0.74 7.57
CA PHE A 767 -4.60 0.33 7.10
C PHE A 767 -4.67 -1.16 6.80
N THR A 768 -4.40 -1.57 5.55
CA THR A 768 -4.57 -2.97 5.18
C THR A 768 -3.40 -3.83 5.66
N GLU A 769 -3.73 -4.87 6.42
CA GLU A 769 -2.80 -5.87 6.91
C GLU A 769 -3.10 -7.24 6.31
N LEU A 770 -2.05 -8.01 6.00
CA LEU A 770 -2.14 -9.42 5.65
C LEU A 770 -1.72 -10.27 6.85
N THR A 771 -2.67 -11.00 7.43
CA THR A 771 -2.51 -11.83 8.64
C THR A 771 -2.63 -13.33 8.32
N ASP A 772 -2.42 -14.20 9.31
CA ASP A 772 -2.68 -15.65 9.23
C ASP A 772 -2.02 -16.35 8.03
N LEU A 773 -0.69 -16.21 7.94
CA LEU A 773 0.05 -16.68 6.77
C LEU A 773 0.04 -18.21 6.65
N ILE A 774 -0.45 -18.71 5.52
CA ILE A 774 -0.45 -20.14 5.17
C ILE A 774 0.41 -20.38 3.92
N GLY A 775 1.26 -21.41 3.98
CA GLY A 775 2.01 -21.88 2.82
C GLY A 775 3.07 -20.92 2.28
N PHE A 776 3.73 -20.18 3.16
CA PHE A 776 4.77 -19.23 2.81
C PHE A 776 5.94 -19.86 2.05
N SER A 777 6.31 -19.24 0.92
CA SER A 777 7.45 -19.69 0.11
C SER A 777 8.21 -18.52 -0.51
N VAL A 778 9.53 -18.68 -0.67
CA VAL A 778 10.40 -17.73 -1.38
C VAL A 778 10.62 -18.23 -2.80
N ALA A 779 9.98 -17.58 -3.77
CA ALA A 779 10.11 -17.90 -5.19
C ALA A 779 11.49 -17.50 -5.74
N SER A 780 12.01 -16.35 -5.32
CA SER A 780 13.33 -15.85 -5.75
C SER A 780 13.93 -14.87 -4.72
N SER A 781 15.24 -14.62 -4.78
CA SER A 781 15.96 -13.76 -3.80
C SER A 781 16.87 -12.75 -4.49
N GLY A 782 17.05 -11.59 -3.85
CA GLY A 782 17.95 -10.52 -4.32
C GLY A 782 17.39 -9.74 -5.51
N ASN A 783 16.06 -9.66 -5.62
CA ASN A 783 15.37 -8.84 -6.60
C ASN A 783 15.63 -7.36 -6.37
N ALA A 784 15.56 -6.59 -7.46
CA ALA A 784 15.77 -5.15 -7.40
C ALA A 784 14.56 -4.47 -6.74
N VAL A 785 14.80 -3.83 -5.61
CA VAL A 785 13.80 -3.03 -4.89
C VAL A 785 14.02 -1.56 -5.25
N THR A 786 13.19 -1.01 -6.13
CA THR A 786 13.32 0.37 -6.62
C THR A 786 12.18 1.22 -6.10
N PRO A 787 12.43 2.28 -5.30
CA PRO A 787 11.36 3.10 -4.74
C PRO A 787 10.65 3.92 -5.83
N LYS A 788 9.34 4.16 -5.65
CA LYS A 788 8.55 5.05 -6.49
C LYS A 788 8.83 6.52 -6.14
N ASP A 789 9.18 7.32 -7.14
CA ASP A 789 9.36 8.76 -6.95
C ASP A 789 8.01 9.45 -6.75
N ILE A 790 7.87 10.20 -5.65
CA ILE A 790 6.68 10.98 -5.30
C ILE A 790 7.08 12.39 -4.80
N THR A 791 6.09 13.27 -4.69
CA THR A 791 6.19 14.55 -3.98
C THR A 791 5.61 14.42 -2.58
N THR A 792 6.08 15.25 -1.64
CA THR A 792 5.57 15.28 -0.25
C THR A 792 4.09 15.66 -0.17
N GLY A 793 3.56 16.35 -1.20
CA GLY A 793 2.15 16.72 -1.28
C GLY A 793 1.21 15.57 -1.63
N GLU A 794 1.73 14.45 -2.13
CA GLU A 794 0.93 13.24 -2.39
C GLU A 794 0.59 12.48 -1.09
N LEU A 795 1.33 12.75 -0.01
CA LEU A 795 1.09 12.26 1.35
C LEU A 795 0.66 13.40 2.29
N ALA A 796 -0.02 14.43 1.74
CA ALA A 796 -0.50 15.55 2.54
C ALA A 796 -1.55 15.10 3.58
N ALA A 797 -1.59 15.79 4.71
CA ALA A 797 -2.40 15.42 5.88
C ALA A 797 -3.87 15.06 5.59
N GLY A 798 -4.37 14.03 6.28
CA GLY A 798 -5.71 13.46 6.16
C GLY A 798 -5.75 12.22 5.25
N CYS A 799 -6.85 11.48 5.35
CA CYS A 799 -7.18 10.42 4.39
C CYS A 799 -7.34 11.00 2.98
N THR A 800 -6.52 10.54 2.03
CA THR A 800 -6.58 10.99 0.63
C THR A 800 -6.45 9.80 -0.30
N PHE A 801 -7.20 9.83 -1.41
CA PHE A 801 -7.16 8.77 -2.42
C PHE A 801 -5.76 8.52 -3.01
N ILE A 802 -4.87 9.54 -3.01
CA ILE A 802 -3.49 9.38 -3.49
C ILE A 802 -2.59 8.79 -2.41
N GLY A 803 -2.73 9.23 -1.15
CA GLY A 803 -2.00 8.64 -0.03
C GLY A 803 -2.32 7.17 0.12
N GLU A 804 -3.61 6.84 0.00
CA GLU A 804 -4.10 5.47 -0.01
C GLU A 804 -3.48 4.63 -1.11
N ALA A 805 -3.47 5.16 -2.34
CA ALA A 805 -2.84 4.50 -3.47
C ALA A 805 -1.32 4.27 -3.33
N LEU A 806 -0.69 4.84 -2.29
CA LEU A 806 0.71 4.68 -1.96
C LEU A 806 0.92 3.88 -0.67
N GLU A 807 -0.13 3.54 0.07
CA GLU A 807 -0.06 2.75 1.29
C GLU A 807 0.73 1.45 1.09
N GLY A 808 1.58 1.11 2.05
CA GLY A 808 2.47 -0.04 2.02
C GLY A 808 3.59 0.02 0.96
N MET A 809 3.58 0.99 0.04
CA MET A 809 4.56 1.06 -1.06
C MET A 809 5.88 1.67 -0.60
N LEU A 810 6.99 1.18 -1.17
CA LEU A 810 8.29 1.82 -1.03
C LEU A 810 8.39 3.05 -1.95
N VAL A 811 8.52 4.23 -1.33
CA VAL A 811 8.54 5.52 -2.01
C VAL A 811 9.86 6.28 -1.79
N ARG A 812 10.10 7.29 -2.63
CA ARG A 812 11.21 8.24 -2.51
C ARG A 812 10.72 9.66 -2.76
N VAL A 813 10.99 10.54 -1.79
CA VAL A 813 10.87 12.00 -1.96
C VAL A 813 12.26 12.59 -2.15
N THR A 814 12.42 13.55 -3.08
CA THR A 814 13.72 14.18 -3.39
C THR A 814 13.71 15.68 -3.11
N ASP A 815 14.88 16.24 -2.83
CA ASP A 815 15.08 17.69 -2.59
C ASP A 815 14.10 18.25 -1.55
N VAL A 816 14.17 17.72 -0.33
CA VAL A 816 13.26 18.06 0.77
C VAL A 816 13.95 18.91 1.85
N GLU A 817 13.17 19.74 2.50
CA GLU A 817 13.56 20.56 3.65
C GLU A 817 12.74 20.17 4.88
N VAL A 818 13.41 20.05 6.03
CA VAL A 818 12.75 19.81 7.32
C VAL A 818 12.01 21.08 7.75
N VAL A 819 10.69 20.99 7.93
CA VAL A 819 9.83 22.15 8.25
C VAL A 819 9.66 22.35 9.76
N ALA A 820 9.66 21.26 10.54
CA ALA A 820 9.50 21.29 11.99
C ALA A 820 10.52 20.36 12.69
N GLU A 821 10.91 20.70 13.93
CA GLU A 821 11.72 19.82 14.77
C GLU A 821 10.91 18.59 15.20
N SER A 822 11.62 17.51 15.52
CA SER A 822 11.01 16.26 15.98
C SER A 822 10.18 16.45 17.25
N ASP A 823 8.99 15.85 17.28
CA ASP A 823 8.07 15.93 18.42
C ASP A 823 8.44 14.95 19.56
N GLU A 824 7.54 14.77 20.52
CA GLU A 824 7.77 13.90 21.69
C GLU A 824 7.85 12.41 21.32
N ASN A 825 7.37 12.02 20.14
CA ASN A 825 7.38 10.66 19.62
C ASN A 825 8.54 10.41 18.65
N GLY A 826 9.35 11.43 18.33
CA GLY A 826 10.47 11.30 17.39
C GLY A 826 10.10 11.60 15.94
N GLN A 827 8.83 11.90 15.65
CA GLN A 827 8.30 12.18 14.32
C GLN A 827 8.69 13.60 13.87
N TRP A 828 9.03 13.77 12.59
CA TRP A 828 9.41 15.06 12.02
C TRP A 828 8.86 15.26 10.62
N TYR A 829 8.76 16.51 10.17
CA TYR A 829 8.02 16.86 8.95
C TYR A 829 8.93 17.46 7.89
N VAL A 830 8.73 17.04 6.65
CA VAL A 830 9.42 17.55 5.47
C VAL A 830 8.46 18.10 4.42
N ASP A 831 8.96 19.00 3.58
CA ASP A 831 8.29 19.43 2.36
C ASP A 831 9.33 19.45 1.23
N ASN A 832 8.92 19.21 -0.01
CA ASN A 832 9.79 19.49 -1.15
C ASN A 832 10.15 20.98 -1.14
N ILE A 833 11.36 21.33 -1.61
CA ILE A 833 11.85 22.72 -1.61
C ILE A 833 10.95 23.70 -2.41
N ASN A 834 10.10 23.16 -3.28
CA ASN A 834 9.13 23.91 -4.09
C ASN A 834 7.76 24.09 -3.40
N GLY A 835 7.55 23.52 -2.22
CA GLY A 835 6.35 23.65 -1.39
C GLY A 835 5.15 22.89 -1.94
N THR A 836 5.21 21.56 -1.97
CA THR A 836 4.13 20.69 -2.48
C THR A 836 3.18 20.23 -1.40
N GLY A 837 3.61 20.20 -0.14
CA GLY A 837 2.81 19.76 1.01
C GLY A 837 3.68 19.12 2.09
N LEU A 838 3.18 19.09 3.33
CA LEU A 838 3.89 18.45 4.43
C LEU A 838 3.73 16.93 4.34
N CYS A 839 4.84 16.22 4.56
CA CYS A 839 4.89 14.78 4.71
C CYS A 839 5.55 14.46 6.05
N GLN A 840 4.95 13.55 6.82
CA GLN A 840 5.52 13.06 8.06
C GLN A 840 6.61 12.02 7.76
N ILE A 841 7.69 12.04 8.54
CA ILE A 841 8.70 11.00 8.60
C ILE A 841 8.62 10.36 9.99
N ASP A 842 8.34 9.07 10.01
CA ASP A 842 8.17 8.26 11.22
C ASP A 842 9.34 7.28 11.37
N ASP A 843 9.76 7.00 12.60
CA ASP A 843 10.88 6.13 12.92
C ASP A 843 10.50 4.70 13.35
N GLY A 844 9.22 4.33 13.26
CA GLY A 844 8.68 3.02 13.66
C GLY A 844 9.33 1.80 12.99
N MET A 845 9.98 1.98 11.83
CA MET A 845 10.73 0.95 11.10
C MET A 845 12.26 1.14 11.13
N PHE A 846 12.76 2.17 11.81
CA PHE A 846 14.15 2.58 11.67
C PHE A 846 15.11 1.64 12.44
N ASP A 847 15.94 0.88 11.71
CA ASP A 847 17.01 0.08 12.32
C ASP A 847 18.12 0.99 12.89
N GLY A 848 18.12 1.13 14.22
CA GLY A 848 19.16 1.84 14.97
C GLY A 848 18.65 3.07 15.70
N THR A 849 19.42 4.17 15.65
CA THR A 849 19.01 5.45 16.27
C THR A 849 18.58 6.42 15.18
N PRO A 850 17.28 6.78 15.11
CA PRO A 850 16.77 7.69 14.10
C PRO A 850 17.37 9.10 14.26
N PRO A 851 17.54 9.85 13.15
CA PRO A 851 18.07 11.20 13.22
C PRO A 851 17.05 12.18 13.82
N THR A 852 17.56 13.21 14.49
CA THR A 852 16.75 14.33 15.02
C THR A 852 17.16 15.62 14.31
N PRO A 853 16.76 15.81 13.04
CA PRO A 853 17.20 16.94 12.24
C PRO A 853 16.57 18.25 12.76
N ALA A 854 17.33 19.34 12.68
CA ALA A 854 16.80 20.66 12.99
C ALA A 854 15.97 21.20 11.81
N ALA A 855 14.96 22.02 12.10
CA ALA A 855 14.22 22.73 11.06
C ALA A 855 15.16 23.54 10.13
N GLY A 856 14.93 23.43 8.83
CA GLY A 856 15.78 23.97 7.76
C GLY A 856 16.92 23.05 7.30
N THR A 857 16.99 21.80 7.80
CA THR A 857 17.92 20.80 7.27
C THR A 857 17.45 20.34 5.88
N HIS A 858 18.38 20.19 4.93
CA HIS A 858 18.09 19.71 3.58
C HIS A 858 18.57 18.28 3.37
N PHE A 859 17.71 17.46 2.77
CA PHE A 859 18.02 16.11 2.33
C PHE A 859 17.82 15.99 0.82
N THR A 860 18.74 15.31 0.14
CA THR A 860 18.66 15.06 -1.31
C THR A 860 17.59 14.02 -1.63
N ALA A 861 17.40 13.05 -0.74
CA ALA A 861 16.29 12.10 -0.82
C ALA A 861 15.97 11.49 0.55
N ILE A 862 14.70 11.15 0.77
CA ILE A 862 14.26 10.26 1.84
C ILE A 862 13.49 9.12 1.20
N ILE A 863 13.80 7.89 1.60
CA ILE A 863 13.21 6.65 1.10
C ILE A 863 12.54 5.95 2.28
N GLY A 864 11.42 5.27 2.05
CA GLY A 864 10.74 4.51 3.09
C GLY A 864 9.46 3.88 2.57
N VAL A 865 8.88 3.00 3.36
CA VAL A 865 7.52 2.48 3.10
C VAL A 865 6.50 3.50 3.60
N VAL A 866 5.33 3.55 2.97
CA VAL A 866 4.23 4.42 3.42
C VAL A 866 3.37 3.67 4.43
N ASP A 867 3.11 4.33 5.55
CA ASP A 867 2.21 3.88 6.62
C ASP A 867 1.04 4.85 6.73
N TYR A 868 -0.09 4.38 7.27
CA TYR A 868 -1.25 5.21 7.61
C TYR A 868 -1.63 4.98 9.07
N SER A 869 -1.57 6.04 9.88
CA SER A 869 -1.99 5.98 11.28
C SER A 869 -2.46 7.34 11.78
N TYR A 870 -3.43 7.34 12.69
CA TYR A 870 -3.96 8.55 13.33
C TYR A 870 -4.39 9.66 12.33
N ASP A 871 -5.05 9.27 11.25
CA ASP A 871 -5.49 10.14 10.15
C ASP A 871 -4.36 10.77 9.30
N GLU A 872 -3.13 10.29 9.37
CA GLU A 872 -1.97 10.81 8.63
C GLU A 872 -1.15 9.72 7.93
N TYR A 873 -0.64 10.03 6.73
CA TYR A 873 0.32 9.16 6.04
C TYR A 873 1.75 9.56 6.40
N ALA A 874 2.60 8.56 6.67
CA ALA A 874 4.00 8.75 7.01
C ALA A 874 4.92 7.93 6.09
N ILE A 875 6.12 8.46 5.84
CA ILE A 875 7.22 7.67 5.27
C ILE A 875 8.04 7.09 6.42
N LEU A 876 8.24 5.78 6.41
CA LEU A 876 8.99 5.03 7.41
C LEU A 876 10.34 4.60 6.83
N PRO A 877 11.44 5.33 7.08
CA PRO A 877 12.77 4.96 6.58
C PRO A 877 13.28 3.73 7.32
N ARG A 878 13.87 2.78 6.59
CA ARG A 878 14.31 1.49 7.15
C ARG A 878 15.62 1.61 7.91
N SER A 879 16.49 2.53 7.50
CA SER A 879 17.79 2.76 8.12
C SER A 879 18.36 4.14 7.75
N SER A 880 19.55 4.47 8.27
CA SER A 880 20.25 5.70 7.90
C SER A 880 20.57 5.82 6.40
N ASP A 881 20.67 4.71 5.66
CA ASP A 881 20.97 4.72 4.22
C ASP A 881 19.79 5.27 3.39
N ASP A 882 18.58 5.22 3.93
CA ASP A 882 17.37 5.76 3.32
C ASP A 882 17.26 7.29 3.46
N ILE A 883 18.11 7.93 4.29
CA ILE A 883 18.13 9.38 4.52
C ILE A 883 19.37 9.97 3.88
N GLN A 884 19.22 10.45 2.64
CA GLN A 884 20.31 10.95 1.83
C GLN A 884 20.48 12.46 2.01
N SER A 885 21.68 12.90 2.38
CA SER A 885 22.02 14.31 2.61
C SER A 885 22.94 14.85 1.51
N GLU A 886 22.97 16.18 1.34
CA GLU A 886 23.93 16.83 0.45
C GLU A 886 25.37 16.44 0.85
N SER A 887 26.06 15.74 -0.06
CA SER A 887 27.46 15.38 0.15
C SER A 887 28.32 16.63 0.21
N THR A 888 28.86 16.95 1.39
CA THR A 888 29.88 17.98 1.53
C THR A 888 31.17 17.50 0.86
N ILE A 889 31.40 17.94 -0.38
CA ILE A 889 32.65 17.67 -1.09
C ILE A 889 33.79 18.35 -0.35
N THR A 890 34.71 17.55 0.15
CA THR A 890 35.96 17.96 0.78
C THR A 890 37.10 17.76 -0.20
N GLU A 891 38.00 18.74 -0.29
CA GLU A 891 39.20 18.66 -1.14
C GLU A 891 40.46 18.47 -0.29
N VAL A 892 41.32 17.53 -0.71
CA VAL A 892 42.63 17.26 -0.10
C VAL A 892 43.73 17.42 -1.16
N ASN A 893 44.67 18.34 -0.93
CA ASN A 893 45.84 18.52 -1.80
C ASN A 893 47.00 17.60 -1.38
N VAL A 894 47.50 16.80 -2.30
CA VAL A 894 48.56 15.80 -2.07
C VAL A 894 49.80 16.18 -2.87
N ASP A 895 50.81 16.71 -2.19
CA ASP A 895 52.10 17.05 -2.81
C ASP A 895 52.90 15.80 -3.15
N HIS A 896 53.76 15.81 -4.16
CA HIS A 896 54.63 14.68 -4.53
C HIS A 896 55.96 15.14 -5.15
N ILE A 897 57.01 14.33 -5.01
CA ILE A 897 58.33 14.58 -5.58
C ILE A 897 58.50 13.93 -6.97
N ASP A 898 59.53 14.33 -7.72
CA ASP A 898 60.00 13.68 -8.95
C ASP A 898 60.72 12.36 -8.62
N SER A 899 59.95 11.34 -8.24
CA SER A 899 60.38 9.97 -8.00
C SER A 899 59.19 9.08 -7.59
N TRP A 900 59.50 7.94 -6.97
CA TRP A 900 58.58 7.15 -6.16
C TRP A 900 58.08 7.94 -4.94
N ASN A 901 56.77 7.91 -4.70
CA ASN A 901 56.07 8.51 -3.59
C ASN A 901 55.20 7.46 -2.89
N MET A 902 54.93 7.63 -1.59
CA MET A 902 53.92 6.86 -0.88
C MET A 902 52.63 7.68 -0.76
N VAL A 903 51.54 7.17 -1.32
CA VAL A 903 50.23 7.83 -1.42
C VAL A 903 49.13 6.96 -0.81
N SER A 904 47.98 7.55 -0.53
CA SER A 904 46.78 6.84 -0.07
C SER A 904 45.51 7.59 -0.45
N LEU A 905 44.34 7.00 -0.17
CA LEU A 905 43.04 7.59 -0.42
C LEU A 905 42.41 8.10 0.91
N PRO A 906 42.37 9.43 1.17
CA PRO A 906 41.90 10.00 2.42
C PRO A 906 40.40 10.36 2.42
N LEU A 907 39.70 10.15 1.31
CA LEU A 907 38.32 10.54 1.05
C LEU A 907 37.56 9.34 0.46
N THR A 908 36.25 9.28 0.63
CA THR A 908 35.42 8.39 -0.19
C THR A 908 35.12 9.11 -1.51
N VAL A 909 35.43 8.46 -2.63
CA VAL A 909 35.41 9.07 -3.97
C VAL A 909 34.58 8.22 -4.93
N GLU A 910 33.99 8.84 -5.95
CA GLU A 910 33.24 8.13 -6.99
C GLU A 910 34.12 7.22 -7.86
N ASP A 911 35.34 7.67 -8.16
CA ASP A 911 36.31 6.94 -8.98
C ASP A 911 37.68 6.89 -8.31
N ALA A 912 38.05 5.70 -7.82
CA ALA A 912 39.31 5.47 -7.12
C ALA A 912 40.47 5.05 -8.06
N ALA A 913 40.28 5.11 -9.38
CA ALA A 913 41.32 4.73 -10.34
C ALA A 913 42.56 5.66 -10.26
N GLN A 914 43.76 5.08 -10.46
CA GLN A 914 45.05 5.78 -10.36
C GLN A 914 45.07 7.12 -11.12
N LEU A 915 44.68 7.12 -12.40
CA LEU A 915 44.75 8.30 -13.26
C LEU A 915 43.59 9.28 -13.04
N SER A 916 42.53 8.86 -12.35
CA SER A 916 41.43 9.72 -11.93
C SER A 916 41.87 10.59 -10.76
N LEU A 917 42.52 9.97 -9.76
CA LEU A 917 43.00 10.63 -8.55
C LEU A 917 44.35 11.35 -8.74
N PHE A 918 45.27 10.75 -9.49
CA PHE A 918 46.64 11.26 -9.70
C PHE A 918 46.95 11.34 -11.20
N PRO A 919 46.35 12.30 -11.93
CA PRO A 919 46.50 12.40 -13.39
C PRO A 919 47.93 12.70 -13.84
N THR A 920 48.80 13.21 -12.95
CA THR A 920 50.21 13.49 -13.25
C THR A 920 51.14 12.29 -12.99
N SER A 921 50.62 11.20 -12.44
CA SER A 921 51.38 9.97 -12.17
C SER A 921 51.68 9.17 -13.44
N VAL A 922 52.66 8.26 -13.36
CA VAL A 922 52.98 7.33 -14.45
C VAL A 922 52.04 6.12 -14.37
N GLU A 923 51.24 5.91 -15.42
CA GLU A 923 50.31 4.79 -15.54
C GLU A 923 50.99 3.44 -15.24
N GLY A 924 50.31 2.58 -14.46
CA GLY A 924 50.79 1.23 -14.14
C GLY A 924 51.94 1.18 -13.14
N THR A 925 52.13 2.26 -12.37
CA THR A 925 53.12 2.34 -11.29
C THR A 925 52.51 2.36 -9.89
N LEU A 926 51.21 2.09 -9.75
CA LEU A 926 50.57 1.96 -8.44
C LEU A 926 50.88 0.58 -7.86
N TYR A 927 51.56 0.50 -6.71
CA TYR A 927 51.88 -0.78 -6.07
C TYR A 927 51.45 -0.84 -4.61
N SER A 928 50.63 -1.83 -4.26
CA SER A 928 50.32 -2.23 -2.88
C SER A 928 51.42 -3.13 -2.31
N PHE A 929 51.35 -3.46 -1.02
CA PHE A 929 52.26 -4.44 -0.42
C PHE A 929 51.53 -5.46 0.46
N SER A 930 51.63 -6.73 0.07
CA SER A 930 51.19 -7.88 0.86
C SER A 930 52.25 -8.97 0.79
N GLY A 931 53.30 -8.82 1.59
CA GLY A 931 54.51 -9.67 1.58
C GLY A 931 55.43 -9.47 0.36
N ALA A 932 54.89 -9.00 -0.77
CA ALA A 932 55.58 -8.53 -1.96
C ALA A 932 54.81 -7.33 -2.58
N TYR A 933 55.44 -6.62 -3.51
CA TYR A 933 54.78 -5.55 -4.27
C TYR A 933 53.85 -6.12 -5.33
N ASN A 934 52.58 -5.72 -5.28
CA ASN A 934 51.56 -6.08 -6.25
C ASN A 934 51.13 -4.83 -7.01
N ASN A 935 50.97 -4.92 -8.33
CA ASN A 935 50.56 -3.79 -9.16
C ASN A 935 49.03 -3.68 -9.12
N GLU A 936 48.52 -2.49 -8.85
CA GLU A 936 47.10 -2.20 -8.69
C GLU A 936 46.63 -1.15 -9.71
N SER A 937 45.32 -1.08 -9.95
CA SER A 937 44.73 -0.07 -10.84
C SER A 937 43.95 1.03 -10.12
N ALA A 938 43.57 0.80 -8.86
CA ALA A 938 42.77 1.71 -8.05
C ALA A 938 43.23 1.67 -6.59
N LEU A 939 42.97 2.75 -5.85
CA LEU A 939 43.29 2.85 -4.44
C LEU A 939 42.10 2.42 -3.58
N VAL A 940 42.38 1.75 -2.47
CA VAL A 940 41.39 1.40 -1.44
C VAL A 940 41.60 2.27 -0.21
N SER A 941 40.51 2.73 0.40
CA SER A 941 40.56 3.51 1.63
C SER A 941 41.22 2.72 2.76
N GLY A 942 42.06 3.37 3.57
CA GLY A 942 42.82 2.74 4.65
C GLY A 942 44.13 2.06 4.23
N GLU A 943 44.35 1.84 2.93
CA GLU A 943 45.60 1.28 2.40
C GLU A 943 46.57 2.35 1.90
N GLY A 944 47.87 2.03 1.92
CA GLY A 944 48.91 2.85 1.32
C GLY A 944 49.49 2.19 0.07
N TYR A 945 50.01 3.01 -0.83
CA TYR A 945 50.54 2.57 -2.13
C TYR A 945 51.83 3.31 -2.49
N TRP A 946 52.68 2.65 -3.28
CA TRP A 946 53.73 3.32 -4.04
C TRP A 946 53.18 3.85 -5.35
N LEU A 947 53.62 5.04 -5.75
CA LEU A 947 53.26 5.65 -7.03
C LEU A 947 54.43 6.47 -7.59
N PHE A 948 54.69 6.38 -8.89
CA PHE A 948 55.82 7.08 -9.53
C PHE A 948 55.36 8.32 -10.31
N PHE A 949 56.11 9.41 -10.17
CA PHE A 949 55.89 10.67 -10.88
C PHE A 949 57.17 11.10 -11.61
N ASN A 950 57.03 11.66 -12.83
CA ASN A 950 58.16 12.19 -13.62
C ASN A 950 58.53 13.65 -13.30
N SER A 951 57.79 14.28 -12.38
CA SER A 951 58.01 15.66 -11.96
C SER A 951 57.38 15.87 -10.59
N ALA A 952 58.00 16.72 -9.77
CA ALA A 952 57.42 17.16 -8.51
C ALA A 952 56.21 18.07 -8.77
N GLY A 953 55.19 17.98 -7.93
CA GLY A 953 53.90 18.68 -8.10
C GLY A 953 52.94 18.42 -6.93
N SER A 954 51.67 18.67 -7.17
CA SER A 954 50.58 18.28 -6.28
C SER A 954 49.33 17.94 -7.10
N ASP A 955 48.54 16.99 -6.61
CA ASP A 955 47.23 16.64 -7.16
C ASP A 955 46.15 16.89 -6.09
N VAL A 956 44.96 17.34 -6.51
CA VAL A 956 43.83 17.60 -5.62
C VAL A 956 42.83 16.46 -5.74
N LEU A 957 42.50 15.85 -4.60
CA LEU A 957 41.51 14.79 -4.48
C LEU A 957 40.23 15.40 -3.93
N SER A 958 39.08 15.10 -4.54
CA SER A 958 37.76 15.61 -4.12
C SER A 958 36.82 14.44 -3.84
N GLY A 959 36.10 14.49 -2.72
CA GLY A 959 35.22 13.41 -2.26
C GLY A 959 34.63 13.70 -0.89
N THR A 960 33.97 12.72 -0.26
CA THR A 960 33.42 12.88 1.09
C THR A 960 34.46 12.56 2.16
N ALA A 961 34.38 13.27 3.29
CA ALA A 961 35.38 13.18 4.36
C ALA A 961 35.33 11.85 5.12
N VAL A 962 36.47 11.15 5.20
CA VAL A 962 36.72 10.01 6.09
C VAL A 962 37.34 10.53 7.39
N ASN A 963 36.57 10.53 8.47
CA ASN A 963 37.01 11.06 9.78
C ASN A 963 37.61 10.00 10.73
N SER A 964 37.40 8.73 10.42
CA SER A 964 37.95 7.60 11.17
C SER A 964 38.14 6.41 10.22
N ALA A 965 39.18 5.59 10.45
CA ALA A 965 39.41 4.36 9.71
C ALA A 965 40.00 3.29 10.63
N THR A 966 39.46 2.07 10.57
CA THR A 966 40.03 0.89 11.22
C THR A 966 40.85 0.12 10.20
N VAL A 967 42.09 -0.21 10.55
CA VAL A 967 43.05 -0.90 9.67
C VAL A 967 43.52 -2.17 10.36
N SER A 968 43.30 -3.31 9.70
CA SER A 968 43.78 -4.60 10.16
C SER A 968 45.25 -4.80 9.81
N LEU A 969 46.08 -5.03 10.82
CA LEU A 969 47.51 -5.31 10.67
C LEU A 969 47.79 -6.80 10.76
N VAL A 970 48.78 -7.26 10.01
CA VAL A 970 49.38 -8.60 10.15
C VAL A 970 50.81 -8.51 10.73
N PRO A 971 51.34 -9.57 11.36
CA PRO A 971 52.70 -9.55 11.92
C PRO A 971 53.74 -9.17 10.86
N GLY A 972 54.58 -8.19 11.17
CA GLY A 972 55.56 -7.62 10.25
C GLY A 972 55.14 -6.26 9.67
N TRP A 973 55.66 -5.94 8.50
CA TRP A 973 55.48 -4.63 7.86
C TRP A 973 54.16 -4.54 7.08
N ASN A 974 53.37 -3.51 7.41
CA ASN A 974 52.09 -3.17 6.78
C ASN A 974 52.20 -1.78 6.16
N MET A 975 51.59 -1.59 4.98
CA MET A 975 51.48 -0.28 4.35
C MET A 975 50.06 0.23 4.55
N ILE A 976 49.92 1.37 5.23
CA ILE A 976 48.63 1.95 5.61
C ILE A 976 48.41 3.30 4.94
N GLY A 977 47.15 3.68 4.82
CA GLY A 977 46.72 4.99 4.33
C GLY A 977 46.39 5.98 5.44
N SER A 978 46.15 7.22 5.04
CA SER A 978 45.67 8.32 5.91
C SER A 978 44.15 8.48 5.86
N ILE A 979 43.59 9.24 6.81
CA ILE A 979 42.21 9.76 6.77
C ILE A 979 42.18 11.24 6.32
N THR A 980 41.01 11.88 6.24
CA THR A 980 40.84 13.27 5.75
C THR A 980 41.55 14.31 6.61
N GLN A 981 41.71 14.04 7.91
CA GLN A 981 42.39 14.91 8.86
C GLN A 981 43.78 14.39 9.21
N GLU A 982 44.69 15.30 9.55
CA GLU A 982 46.03 14.91 9.99
C GLU A 982 46.00 14.23 11.36
N VAL A 983 46.64 13.06 11.48
CA VAL A 983 46.64 12.25 12.71
C VAL A 983 48.05 12.19 13.29
N SER A 984 48.20 12.48 14.58
CA SER A 984 49.48 12.25 15.28
C SER A 984 49.73 10.75 15.42
N VAL A 985 50.96 10.28 15.17
CA VAL A 985 51.32 8.87 15.36
C VAL A 985 51.10 8.42 16.82
N ASP A 986 51.26 9.33 17.79
CA ASP A 986 51.01 9.05 19.20
C ASP A 986 49.51 8.96 19.57
N ALA A 987 48.63 9.33 18.64
CA ALA A 987 47.17 9.31 18.81
C ALA A 987 46.49 8.12 18.12
N ILE A 988 47.25 7.23 17.47
CA ILE A 988 46.72 6.00 16.89
C ILE A 988 46.18 5.12 18.02
N SER A 989 44.91 4.69 17.90
CA SER A 989 44.32 3.73 18.82
C SER A 989 44.85 2.34 18.51
N ASP A 990 45.69 1.81 19.39
CA ASP A 990 46.27 0.47 19.31
C ASP A 990 45.93 -0.29 20.60
N PRO A 991 44.71 -0.83 20.74
CA PRO A 991 44.26 -1.49 21.96
C PRO A 991 45.03 -2.79 22.24
N GLY A 992 45.56 -3.43 21.20
CA GLY A 992 46.33 -4.67 21.29
C GLY A 992 47.81 -4.45 21.65
N ASP A 993 48.28 -3.20 21.72
CA ASP A 993 49.70 -2.85 21.84
C ASP A 993 50.56 -3.56 20.79
N ILE A 994 50.02 -3.66 19.57
CA ILE A 994 50.62 -4.44 18.48
C ILE A 994 51.64 -3.64 17.66
N ILE A 995 51.57 -2.31 17.63
CA ILE A 995 52.53 -1.47 16.90
C ILE A 995 53.92 -1.52 17.57
N VAL A 996 54.94 -1.89 16.80
CA VAL A 996 56.33 -1.85 17.28
C VAL A 996 56.78 -0.39 17.38
N THR A 997 57.14 0.05 18.59
CA THR A 997 57.61 1.42 18.85
C THR A 997 58.75 1.84 17.90
N GLY A 998 58.63 3.05 17.34
CA GLY A 998 59.65 3.65 16.46
C GLY A 998 59.63 3.18 15.01
N THR A 999 58.56 2.47 14.60
CA THR A 999 58.46 1.85 13.27
C THR A 999 57.43 2.49 12.33
N VAL A 1000 56.95 3.70 12.63
CA VAL A 1000 56.14 4.45 11.66
C VAL A 1000 57.04 5.25 10.72
N TYR A 1001 57.03 4.91 9.43
CA TYR A 1001 57.88 5.52 8.41
C TYR A 1001 57.06 6.09 7.25
N GLY A 1002 57.39 7.31 6.85
CA GLY A 1002 57.03 7.89 5.56
C GLY A 1002 58.18 7.76 4.55
N PHE A 1003 57.97 8.34 3.37
CA PHE A 1003 59.00 8.41 2.34
C PHE A 1003 58.98 9.77 1.64
N ASP A 1004 60.11 10.47 1.70
CA ASP A 1004 60.39 11.72 0.97
C ASP A 1004 61.78 11.63 0.33
N GLY A 1005 61.86 10.88 -0.78
CA GLY A 1005 63.10 10.56 -1.47
C GLY A 1005 63.96 9.50 -0.77
N ALA A 1006 63.81 9.33 0.53
CA ALA A 1006 64.34 8.23 1.34
C ALA A 1006 63.38 7.92 2.51
N TYR A 1007 63.56 6.78 3.18
CA TYR A 1007 62.77 6.47 4.37
C TYR A 1007 63.08 7.43 5.53
N ASN A 1008 62.03 7.96 6.13
CA ASN A 1008 62.10 8.83 7.30
C ASN A 1008 61.03 8.43 8.32
N ASN A 1009 61.36 8.50 9.62
CA ASN A 1009 60.37 8.30 10.66
C ASN A 1009 59.32 9.42 10.61
N ALA A 1010 58.04 9.05 10.70
CA ALA A 1010 56.93 10.00 10.71
C ALA A 1010 56.45 10.27 12.14
N THR A 1011 56.09 11.53 12.42
CA THR A 1011 55.41 11.94 13.66
C THR A 1011 53.92 12.23 13.43
N MET A 1012 53.54 12.47 12.16
CA MET A 1012 52.17 12.73 11.72
C MET A 1012 51.85 11.82 10.51
N ILE A 1013 50.60 11.41 10.42
CA ILE A 1013 49.97 10.78 9.25
C ILE A 1013 49.17 11.89 8.56
N THR A 1014 49.67 12.35 7.41
CA THR A 1014 49.14 13.47 6.64
C THR A 1014 48.14 12.96 5.59
N PRO A 1015 47.01 13.65 5.35
CA PRO A 1015 46.02 13.26 4.36
C PRO A 1015 46.62 13.04 2.96
N GLY A 1016 46.25 11.92 2.33
CA GLY A 1016 46.68 11.47 1.00
C GLY A 1016 48.07 10.83 0.94
N LYS A 1017 48.75 10.64 2.08
CA LYS A 1017 50.06 10.01 2.16
C LYS A 1017 49.98 8.59 2.73
N GLY A 1018 50.76 7.70 2.14
CA GLY A 1018 50.94 6.33 2.64
C GLY A 1018 52.05 6.25 3.68
N TYR A 1019 51.95 5.30 4.62
CA TYR A 1019 52.92 5.07 5.68
C TYR A 1019 53.20 3.59 5.92
N TRP A 1020 54.39 3.25 6.39
CA TRP A 1020 54.76 1.93 6.87
C TRP A 1020 54.59 1.82 8.38
N ILE A 1021 54.03 0.71 8.86
CA ILE A 1021 53.96 0.34 10.27
C ILE A 1021 54.41 -1.11 10.45
N ASN A 1022 55.22 -1.39 11.47
CA ASN A 1022 55.58 -2.77 11.85
C ASN A 1022 54.73 -3.25 13.02
N ALA A 1023 54.05 -4.38 12.89
CA ALA A 1023 53.20 -4.97 13.91
C ALA A 1023 53.81 -6.25 14.49
N SER A 1024 53.69 -6.43 15.81
CA SER A 1024 54.18 -7.59 16.55
C SER A 1024 53.22 -8.79 16.52
N ALA A 1025 51.93 -8.55 16.27
CA ALA A 1025 50.87 -9.54 16.15
C ALA A 1025 49.79 -9.06 15.15
N SER A 1026 48.85 -9.93 14.78
CA SER A 1026 47.66 -9.50 14.04
C SER A 1026 46.70 -8.75 14.95
N GLY A 1027 46.00 -7.75 14.41
CA GLY A 1027 44.93 -7.03 15.11
C GLY A 1027 44.64 -5.69 14.46
N ASP A 1028 43.65 -5.00 14.98
CA ASP A 1028 43.15 -3.75 14.39
C ASP A 1028 43.69 -2.52 15.12
N ILE A 1029 43.99 -1.49 14.33
CA ILE A 1029 44.28 -0.14 14.83
C ILE A 1029 43.23 0.83 14.28
N THR A 1030 42.94 1.91 15.02
CA THR A 1030 42.03 2.96 14.55
C THR A 1030 42.76 4.29 14.42
N LEU A 1031 42.65 4.90 13.23
CA LEU A 1031 43.01 6.28 12.98
C LEU A 1031 41.76 7.14 13.19
N SER A 1032 41.80 8.12 14.09
CA SER A 1032 40.69 9.06 14.29
C SER A 1032 41.18 10.43 14.70
N SER A 1033 40.36 11.46 14.48
CA SER A 1033 40.64 12.86 14.84
C SER A 1033 40.43 13.19 16.33
N GLY A 1034 40.07 12.20 17.16
CA GLY A 1034 39.76 12.35 18.58
C GLY A 1034 40.92 11.97 19.53
N SER A 1035 40.93 12.54 20.73
CA SER A 1035 41.97 12.31 21.74
C SER A 1035 41.98 10.86 22.26
N ALA A 1036 42.78 9.99 21.64
CA ALA A 1036 43.09 8.68 22.18
C ALA A 1036 44.07 8.77 23.37
N LYS A 1037 43.98 7.82 24.30
CA LYS A 1037 44.93 7.69 25.43
C LYS A 1037 46.33 7.39 24.88
N THR A 1038 47.24 8.33 25.10
CA THR A 1038 48.65 8.27 24.71
C THR A 1038 49.39 7.13 25.41
N ARG A 1039 50.09 6.30 24.63
CA ARG A 1039 51.21 5.53 25.15
C ARG A 1039 52.47 6.39 25.07
N SER A 1040 53.05 6.73 26.22
CA SER A 1040 54.45 7.14 26.29
C SER A 1040 55.30 5.88 26.12
N SER A 1041 55.93 5.71 24.97
CA SER A 1041 57.02 4.75 24.83
C SER A 1041 58.31 5.56 24.62
N GLN A 1042 59.09 5.66 25.69
CA GLN A 1042 60.45 6.16 25.60
C GLN A 1042 61.23 5.30 24.62
N PHE A 1043 61.39 5.80 23.39
CA PHE A 1043 62.35 5.24 22.45
C PHE A 1043 63.74 5.39 23.07
N SER A 1044 64.44 4.27 23.30
CA SER A 1044 65.82 4.33 23.78
C SER A 1044 66.67 5.05 22.75
N SER A 1045 67.07 6.27 23.09
CA SER A 1045 67.91 7.08 22.21
C SER A 1045 69.18 6.30 21.90
N LEU A 1046 69.52 6.14 20.63
CA LEU A 1046 70.86 5.76 20.17
C LEU A 1046 71.86 6.93 20.35
N SER A 1047 71.69 7.71 21.42
CA SER A 1047 72.47 8.92 21.70
C SER A 1047 73.96 8.63 21.92
N GLU A 1048 74.30 7.38 22.24
CA GLU A 1048 75.68 6.91 22.41
C GLU A 1048 76.22 6.16 21.18
N ALA A 1049 75.43 6.01 20.11
CA ALA A 1049 75.85 5.35 18.88
C ALA A 1049 76.68 6.27 17.99
N ASN A 1050 77.52 5.67 17.15
CA ASN A 1050 78.10 6.37 16.02
C ASN A 1050 77.02 6.55 14.95
N ILE A 1051 77.10 7.64 14.20
CA ILE A 1051 76.16 7.97 13.12
C ILE A 1051 76.94 7.95 11.81
N ILE A 1052 76.37 7.32 10.77
CA ILE A 1052 76.82 7.44 9.39
C ILE A 1052 75.60 7.71 8.50
N SER A 1053 75.61 8.85 7.83
CA SER A 1053 74.53 9.32 6.96
C SER A 1053 74.95 9.23 5.50
N PHE A 1054 74.10 8.67 4.66
CA PHE A 1054 74.28 8.60 3.21
C PHE A 1054 73.20 9.44 2.53
N ASN A 1055 73.58 10.53 1.86
CA ASN A 1055 72.66 11.50 1.25
C ASN A 1055 71.53 11.97 2.20
N GLY A 1056 71.81 12.07 3.50
CA GLY A 1056 70.85 12.47 4.53
C GLY A 1056 70.23 11.31 5.31
N SER A 1057 70.25 10.08 4.80
CA SER A 1057 69.70 8.91 5.51
C SER A 1057 70.69 8.34 6.51
N GLU A 1058 70.33 8.39 7.80
CA GLU A 1058 71.20 7.98 8.91
C GLU A 1058 71.12 6.48 9.24
N LEU A 1059 72.29 5.88 9.42
CA LEU A 1059 72.50 4.59 10.04
C LEU A 1059 73.32 4.75 11.33
N TYR A 1060 73.11 3.84 12.28
CA TYR A 1060 73.76 3.87 13.58
C TYR A 1060 74.65 2.66 13.80
N PHE A 1061 75.78 2.81 14.48
CA PHE A 1061 76.68 1.69 14.75
C PHE A 1061 77.51 1.84 16.02
N GLY A 1062 78.13 0.76 16.48
CA GLY A 1062 79.05 0.79 17.62
C GLY A 1062 78.38 0.68 19.00
N VAL A 1063 77.10 0.34 19.05
CA VAL A 1063 76.38 0.04 20.30
C VAL A 1063 75.66 -1.31 20.20
N PRO A 1064 75.65 -2.12 21.27
CA PRO A 1064 74.92 -3.38 21.27
C PRO A 1064 73.40 -3.11 21.25
N ILE A 1065 72.69 -3.83 20.38
CA ILE A 1065 71.22 -3.80 20.27
C ILE A 1065 70.70 -5.09 20.89
N SER A 1066 69.81 -5.00 21.89
CA SER A 1066 69.18 -6.19 22.47
C SER A 1066 68.22 -6.84 21.48
N ASP A 1067 67.97 -8.15 21.62
CA ASP A 1067 67.01 -8.85 20.78
C ASP A 1067 65.59 -8.25 20.88
N GLU A 1068 65.22 -7.74 22.06
CA GLU A 1068 63.95 -7.06 22.33
C GLU A 1068 63.80 -5.73 21.57
N GLN A 1069 64.90 -4.98 21.41
CA GLN A 1069 64.89 -3.68 20.73
C GLN A 1069 65.13 -3.79 19.21
N ARG A 1070 65.46 -4.99 18.73
CA ARG A 1070 65.88 -5.21 17.34
C ARG A 1070 64.80 -4.80 16.32
N LEU A 1071 63.53 -5.04 16.63
CA LEU A 1071 62.41 -4.70 15.74
C LEU A 1071 62.19 -3.17 15.65
N SER A 1072 62.43 -2.41 16.72
CA SER A 1072 62.33 -0.94 16.73
C SER A 1072 63.37 -0.24 15.85
N TYR A 1073 64.46 -0.93 15.52
CA TYR A 1073 65.49 -0.45 14.59
C TYR A 1073 65.42 -1.10 13.21
N SER A 1074 64.35 -1.85 12.91
CA SER A 1074 64.12 -2.36 11.56
C SER A 1074 63.69 -1.24 10.61
N LEU A 1075 64.09 -1.37 9.34
CA LEU A 1075 63.61 -0.51 8.27
C LEU A 1075 62.48 -1.20 7.49
N PRO A 1076 61.57 -0.43 6.88
CA PRO A 1076 60.52 -0.97 6.01
C PRO A 1076 61.09 -1.84 4.88
N PRO A 1077 60.25 -2.62 4.17
CA PRO A 1077 60.67 -3.31 2.94
C PRO A 1077 61.42 -2.38 1.98
N LYS A 1078 62.30 -2.90 1.12
CA LYS A 1078 63.06 -2.03 0.21
C LYS A 1078 62.11 -1.37 -0.79
N PRO A 1079 62.22 -0.05 -1.05
CA PRO A 1079 61.30 0.62 -1.96
C PRO A 1079 61.47 0.08 -3.39
N PRO A 1080 60.51 0.35 -4.30
CA PRO A 1080 60.61 -0.07 -5.69
C PRO A 1080 61.94 0.30 -6.35
N ALA A 1081 62.38 -0.51 -7.32
CA ALA A 1081 63.66 -0.31 -7.98
C ALA A 1081 63.73 1.10 -8.61
N GLY A 1082 64.81 1.84 -8.29
CA GLY A 1082 64.97 3.23 -8.69
C GLY A 1082 64.71 4.25 -7.57
N ALA A 1083 64.14 3.85 -6.42
CA ALA A 1083 64.17 4.68 -5.22
C ALA A 1083 65.51 4.55 -4.47
N PHE A 1084 65.91 5.61 -3.76
CA PHE A 1084 67.09 5.59 -2.89
C PHE A 1084 66.78 4.86 -1.59
N ASP A 1085 67.68 3.96 -1.19
CA ASP A 1085 67.59 3.24 0.08
C ASP A 1085 68.98 2.88 0.57
N VAL A 1086 69.20 3.04 1.87
CA VAL A 1086 70.44 2.65 2.55
C VAL A 1086 70.12 1.93 3.84
N ARG A 1087 70.72 0.77 4.06
CA ARG A 1087 70.48 -0.07 5.24
C ARG A 1087 71.61 -1.02 5.51
N PHE A 1088 71.65 -1.61 6.71
CA PHE A 1088 72.46 -2.80 6.92
C PHE A 1088 71.82 -4.03 6.25
N SER A 1089 72.62 -4.99 5.81
CA SER A 1089 72.17 -6.20 5.08
C SER A 1089 71.27 -7.12 5.92
N ASN A 1090 71.19 -6.89 7.23
CA ASN A 1090 70.25 -7.55 8.13
C ASN A 1090 68.87 -6.85 8.19
N GLY A 1091 68.65 -5.81 7.39
CA GLY A 1091 67.40 -5.04 7.33
C GLY A 1091 67.25 -3.97 8.42
N LEU A 1092 68.25 -3.77 9.26
CA LEU A 1092 68.21 -2.79 10.35
C LEU A 1092 68.85 -1.46 9.96
N LYS A 1093 68.46 -0.38 10.63
CA LYS A 1093 69.16 0.92 10.58
C LYS A 1093 70.32 1.02 11.57
N ALA A 1094 70.51 0.01 12.42
CA ALA A 1094 71.54 0.02 13.45
C ALA A 1094 72.28 -1.33 13.57
N MET A 1095 73.55 -1.30 13.98
CA MET A 1095 74.36 -2.50 14.22
C MET A 1095 75.40 -2.31 15.33
N ASP A 1096 76.00 -3.42 15.79
CA ASP A 1096 77.04 -3.40 16.82
C ASP A 1096 78.44 -3.16 16.23
N ASN A 1097 79.22 -4.22 15.96
CA ASN A 1097 80.66 -4.10 15.66
C ASN A 1097 81.05 -4.23 14.17
N THR A 1098 80.27 -4.93 13.37
CA THR A 1098 80.55 -5.14 11.95
C THR A 1098 79.29 -5.46 11.17
N GLY A 1099 79.23 -5.05 9.91
CA GLY A 1099 78.06 -5.27 9.07
C GLY A 1099 78.19 -4.67 7.68
N THR A 1100 77.44 -5.25 6.75
CA THR A 1100 77.42 -4.82 5.35
C THR A 1100 76.33 -3.78 5.19
N ILE A 1101 76.68 -2.63 4.60
CA ILE A 1101 75.74 -1.59 4.20
C ILE A 1101 75.37 -1.84 2.73
N GLU A 1102 74.08 -1.93 2.48
CA GLU A 1102 73.49 -2.02 1.14
C GLU A 1102 73.00 -0.63 0.73
N LEU A 1103 73.18 -0.30 -0.55
CA LEU A 1103 72.83 0.99 -1.12
C LEU A 1103 72.11 0.79 -2.45
N MET A 1104 70.96 1.45 -2.61
CA MET A 1104 70.16 1.47 -3.83
C MET A 1104 70.16 2.87 -4.46
N ASN A 1105 70.27 2.90 -5.79
CA ASN A 1105 70.19 4.08 -6.66
C ASN A 1105 71.03 5.32 -6.26
N ASN A 1106 72.36 5.26 -6.36
CA ASN A 1106 73.29 6.37 -6.05
C ASN A 1106 74.00 6.98 -7.27
N ALA A 1107 73.27 7.22 -8.36
CA ALA A 1107 73.85 7.32 -9.71
C ALA A 1107 74.90 8.44 -9.95
N ASP A 1108 74.84 9.59 -9.25
CA ASP A 1108 75.65 10.76 -9.66
C ASP A 1108 76.68 11.24 -8.61
N ASN A 1109 76.35 11.19 -7.32
CA ASN A 1109 77.28 11.44 -6.22
C ASN A 1109 76.76 10.80 -4.92
N LEU A 1110 77.67 10.34 -4.08
CA LEU A 1110 77.33 9.85 -2.75
C LEU A 1110 78.09 10.68 -1.72
N THR A 1111 77.35 11.45 -0.94
CA THR A 1111 77.88 12.20 0.19
C THR A 1111 77.63 11.41 1.46
N ILE A 1112 78.72 11.08 2.16
CA ILE A 1112 78.68 10.32 3.40
C ILE A 1112 79.15 11.23 4.52
N HIS A 1113 78.29 11.50 5.49
CA HIS A 1113 78.66 12.16 6.74
C HIS A 1113 78.80 11.12 7.83
N PHE A 1114 79.80 11.25 8.71
CA PHE A 1114 79.94 10.35 9.85
C PHE A 1114 80.35 11.10 11.12
N GLN A 1115 79.93 10.55 12.25
CA GLN A 1115 80.27 11.02 13.59
C GLN A 1115 80.47 9.82 14.52
N ILE A 1116 81.65 9.72 15.12
CA ILE A 1116 82.02 8.69 16.09
C ILE A 1116 81.82 9.23 17.51
N ALA A 1117 80.96 8.59 18.29
CA ALA A 1117 80.68 8.99 19.67
C ALA A 1117 81.92 8.81 20.56
N GLU A 1118 82.15 9.73 21.51
CA GLU A 1118 83.36 9.72 22.37
C GLU A 1118 83.55 8.40 23.13
N LYS A 1119 82.45 7.74 23.55
CA LYS A 1119 82.47 6.45 24.25
C LYS A 1119 82.94 5.28 23.38
N ASN A 1120 82.82 5.41 22.05
CA ASN A 1120 83.21 4.38 21.08
C ASN A 1120 84.63 4.59 20.53
N GLN A 1121 85.36 5.59 21.04
CA GLN A 1121 86.76 5.86 20.70
C GLN A 1121 87.71 5.11 21.65
N GLU A 1122 87.92 3.82 21.41
CA GLU A 1122 88.87 2.99 22.17
C GLU A 1122 90.32 3.15 21.66
N GLU A 1123 91.28 3.26 22.59
CA GLU A 1123 92.69 3.47 22.27
C GLU A 1123 93.30 2.22 21.60
N GLY A 1124 93.60 2.33 20.30
CA GLY A 1124 94.15 1.23 19.48
C GLY A 1124 93.14 0.52 18.55
N GLN A 1125 91.89 0.99 18.50
CA GLN A 1125 90.86 0.49 17.59
C GLN A 1125 90.31 1.63 16.72
N GLN A 1126 90.00 1.33 15.46
CA GLN A 1126 89.51 2.30 14.48
C GLN A 1126 88.37 1.72 13.64
N TRP A 1127 87.40 2.55 13.30
CA TRP A 1127 86.30 2.18 12.43
C TRP A 1127 86.72 2.35 10.97
N LEU A 1128 86.50 1.30 10.18
CA LEU A 1128 86.82 1.26 8.75
C LEU A 1128 85.54 1.10 7.94
N LEU A 1129 85.32 2.00 6.99
CA LEU A 1129 84.30 1.88 5.96
C LEU A 1129 84.98 1.41 4.67
N ILE A 1130 84.66 0.20 4.22
CA ILE A 1130 85.29 -0.45 3.07
C ILE A 1130 84.27 -0.51 1.93
N ALA A 1131 84.49 0.25 0.86
CA ALA A 1131 83.64 0.21 -0.32
C ALA A 1131 83.79 -1.13 -1.06
N LYS A 1132 82.74 -1.60 -1.74
CA LYS A 1132 82.79 -2.86 -2.51
C LYS A 1132 83.84 -2.86 -3.64
N ASN A 1133 84.29 -1.70 -4.09
CA ASN A 1133 85.36 -1.55 -5.07
C ASN A 1133 86.77 -1.75 -4.47
N GLY A 1134 86.89 -1.89 -3.14
CA GLY A 1134 88.13 -2.11 -2.41
C GLY A 1134 88.72 -0.87 -1.72
N ASP A 1135 88.13 0.32 -1.90
CA ASP A 1135 88.58 1.53 -1.22
C ASP A 1135 88.28 1.47 0.27
N VAL A 1136 89.24 1.89 1.10
CA VAL A 1136 89.14 1.85 2.57
C VAL A 1136 89.17 3.28 3.10
N TYR A 1137 88.15 3.64 3.86
CA TYR A 1137 88.01 4.93 4.53
C TYR A 1137 88.09 4.75 6.03
N GLU A 1138 89.01 5.46 6.65
CA GLU A 1138 89.21 5.51 8.09
C GLU A 1138 88.26 6.54 8.72
N LEU A 1139 87.44 6.11 9.68
CA LEU A 1139 86.48 6.98 10.37
C LEU A 1139 87.03 7.36 11.76
N GLU A 1140 87.42 8.62 11.94
CA GLU A 1140 87.88 9.20 13.21
C GLU A 1140 87.15 10.51 13.50
N ASP A 1141 86.75 10.72 14.76
CA ASP A 1141 85.98 11.87 15.23
C ASP A 1141 84.71 12.14 14.40
N SER A 1142 84.77 13.01 13.40
CA SER A 1142 83.67 13.28 12.46
C SER A 1142 84.24 13.70 11.11
N GLY A 1143 83.50 13.48 10.03
CA GLY A 1143 83.97 13.85 8.70
C GLY A 1143 82.94 13.70 7.60
N GLU A 1144 83.36 14.08 6.40
CA GLU A 1144 82.59 13.97 5.16
C GLU A 1144 83.44 13.24 4.12
N ILE A 1145 82.83 12.25 3.45
CA ILE A 1145 83.42 11.50 2.35
C ILE A 1145 82.51 11.72 1.14
N VAL A 1146 83.07 12.29 0.08
CA VAL A 1146 82.38 12.45 -1.21
C VAL A 1146 82.92 11.44 -2.19
N ILE A 1147 82.05 10.54 -2.64
CA ILE A 1147 82.38 9.53 -3.65
C ILE A 1147 81.71 9.94 -4.96
N ASN A 1148 82.53 10.12 -5.99
CA ASN A 1148 82.06 10.43 -7.34
C ASN A 1148 81.88 9.11 -8.12
N GLY A 1149 80.64 8.80 -8.49
CA GLY A 1149 80.24 7.57 -9.19
C GLY A 1149 79.48 6.57 -8.32
N SER A 1150 78.87 5.58 -8.96
CA SER A 1150 78.00 4.59 -8.29
C SER A 1150 78.79 3.53 -7.52
N VAL A 1151 78.44 3.35 -6.25
CA VAL A 1151 78.95 2.30 -5.34
C VAL A 1151 77.78 1.53 -4.73
N ASN A 1152 77.71 0.21 -4.94
CA ASN A 1152 76.54 -0.59 -4.55
C ASN A 1152 76.62 -1.15 -3.11
N GLY A 1153 77.28 -0.44 -2.20
CA GLY A 1153 77.38 -0.78 -0.78
C GLY A 1153 78.79 -0.78 -0.19
N PHE A 1154 78.84 -0.90 1.13
CA PHE A 1154 80.04 -0.82 1.96
C PHE A 1154 80.08 -1.95 2.98
N MET A 1155 81.24 -2.22 3.55
CA MET A 1155 81.41 -3.03 4.75
C MET A 1155 81.97 -2.12 5.84
N LEU A 1156 81.24 -2.00 6.94
CA LEU A 1156 81.66 -1.25 8.12
C LEU A 1156 82.18 -2.24 9.16
N THR A 1157 83.40 -2.02 9.65
CA THR A 1157 84.05 -2.93 10.61
C THR A 1157 84.97 -2.20 11.57
N LYS A 1158 85.06 -2.67 12.81
CA LYS A 1158 86.02 -2.20 13.82
C LYS A 1158 87.31 -3.02 13.74
N ALA A 1159 88.46 -2.37 13.50
CA ALA A 1159 89.75 -3.04 13.34
C ALA A 1159 90.82 -2.50 14.30
N GLU A 1160 91.73 -3.36 14.73
CA GLU A 1160 92.97 -2.94 15.42
C GLU A 1160 93.99 -2.43 14.39
N THR A 1161 94.24 -1.13 14.37
CA THR A 1161 95.27 -0.54 13.50
C THR A 1161 96.57 -0.36 14.29
N ILE A 1162 97.64 -1.05 13.86
CA ILE A 1162 99.00 -0.79 14.36
C ILE A 1162 99.65 0.23 13.41
N PRO A 1163 100.04 1.43 13.89
CA PRO A 1163 100.76 2.40 13.09
C PRO A 1163 102.00 1.78 12.42
N THR A 1164 102.28 2.11 11.17
CA THR A 1164 103.48 1.60 10.46
C THR A 1164 104.67 2.57 10.51
N SER A 1165 104.45 3.81 10.94
CA SER A 1165 105.45 4.86 11.09
C SER A 1165 105.26 5.68 12.36
N PHE A 1166 106.32 6.36 12.82
CA PHE A 1166 106.21 7.36 13.88
C PHE A 1166 105.59 8.65 13.32
N SER A 1167 104.59 9.20 13.98
CA SER A 1167 103.99 10.50 13.61
C SER A 1167 103.60 11.29 14.86
N LEU A 1168 103.64 12.62 14.76
CA LEU A 1168 103.08 13.55 15.74
C LEU A 1168 102.04 14.38 14.99
N SER A 1169 100.79 14.29 15.41
CA SER A 1169 99.69 15.03 14.80
C SER A 1169 99.80 16.51 15.12
N GLN A 1170 99.34 17.34 14.18
CA GLN A 1170 99.31 18.79 14.37
C GLN A 1170 98.35 19.14 15.52
N ASN A 1171 98.90 19.68 16.61
CA ASN A 1171 98.10 20.12 17.75
C ASN A 1171 97.59 21.55 17.55
N TYR A 1172 96.28 21.75 17.63
CA TYR A 1172 95.63 23.07 17.53
C TYR A 1172 95.04 23.46 18.89
N PRO A 1173 95.52 24.56 19.52
CA PRO A 1173 94.86 25.10 20.71
C PRO A 1173 93.56 25.81 20.32
N ASN A 1174 92.48 25.54 21.07
CA ASN A 1174 91.25 26.32 21.00
C ASN A 1174 91.45 27.64 21.78
N PRO A 1175 91.22 28.83 21.20
CA PRO A 1175 91.39 30.10 21.90
C PRO A 1175 90.45 30.33 23.10
N PHE A 1176 89.50 29.44 23.35
CA PHE A 1176 88.56 29.50 24.48
C PHE A 1176 88.63 28.30 25.44
N ASN A 1177 89.57 27.36 25.24
CA ASN A 1177 89.79 26.22 26.14
C ASN A 1177 91.31 26.03 26.39
N PRO A 1178 91.81 26.14 27.64
CA PRO A 1178 93.26 26.12 27.93
C PRO A 1178 93.92 24.74 27.74
N VAL A 1179 93.14 23.70 27.45
CA VAL A 1179 93.65 22.34 27.27
C VAL A 1179 93.85 22.00 25.79
N THR A 1180 95.08 21.67 25.41
CA THR A 1180 95.46 21.19 24.07
C THR A 1180 95.71 19.68 24.08
N LYS A 1181 95.01 18.93 23.22
CA LYS A 1181 95.24 17.50 22.97
C LYS A 1181 96.38 17.33 21.96
N ILE A 1182 97.43 16.59 22.34
CA ILE A 1182 98.57 16.26 21.48
C ILE A 1182 98.54 14.75 21.22
N THR A 1183 98.36 14.36 19.95
CA THR A 1183 98.25 12.96 19.52
C THR A 1183 99.51 12.55 18.75
N TYR A 1184 100.02 11.35 18.98
CA TYR A 1184 101.19 10.81 18.29
C TYR A 1184 101.09 9.28 18.16
N GLN A 1185 101.82 8.71 17.21
CA GLN A 1185 101.70 7.29 16.87
C GLN A 1185 103.08 6.62 16.91
N LEU A 1186 103.14 5.39 17.42
CA LEU A 1186 104.35 4.59 17.59
C LEU A 1186 104.18 3.24 16.87
N PRO A 1187 105.00 2.91 15.85
CA PRO A 1187 104.91 1.63 15.16
C PRO A 1187 105.53 0.46 15.95
N LYS A 1188 106.29 0.76 17.01
CA LYS A 1188 106.93 -0.20 17.91
C LYS A 1188 107.12 0.43 19.29
N GLU A 1189 107.26 -0.40 20.33
CA GLU A 1189 107.60 0.06 21.69
C GLU A 1189 108.85 0.96 21.64
N SER A 1190 108.73 2.17 22.16
CA SER A 1190 109.75 3.22 22.05
C SER A 1190 109.75 4.10 23.30
N TYR A 1191 110.93 4.62 23.68
CA TYR A 1191 111.02 5.67 24.70
C TYR A 1191 110.64 7.02 24.07
N VAL A 1192 109.58 7.64 24.55
CA VAL A 1192 109.01 8.87 23.98
C VAL A 1192 109.22 10.03 24.94
N VAL A 1193 109.65 11.17 24.39
CA VAL A 1193 109.71 12.44 25.11
C VAL A 1193 108.93 13.50 24.34
N ILE A 1194 107.93 14.09 24.99
CA ILE A 1194 107.17 15.24 24.47
C ILE A 1194 107.37 16.40 25.41
N SER A 1195 107.98 17.48 24.92
CA SER A 1195 108.37 18.64 25.71
C SER A 1195 107.72 19.92 25.17
N ILE A 1196 107.17 20.73 26.07
CA ILE A 1196 106.66 22.07 25.74
C ILE A 1196 107.76 23.09 25.97
N TYR A 1197 107.95 23.99 25.01
CA TYR A 1197 108.88 25.12 25.07
C TYR A 1197 108.10 26.42 24.90
N ASN A 1198 108.53 27.48 25.60
CA ASN A 1198 108.01 28.81 25.33
C ASN A 1198 108.63 29.42 24.06
N LEU A 1199 108.12 30.57 23.62
CA LEU A 1199 108.53 31.25 22.39
C LEU A 1199 110.02 31.68 22.35
N ILE A 1200 110.71 31.73 23.50
CA ILE A 1200 112.15 32.01 23.56
C ILE A 1200 113.00 30.73 23.65
N GLY A 1201 112.38 29.55 23.53
CA GLY A 1201 113.05 28.24 23.50
C GLY A 1201 113.39 27.67 24.88
N GLN A 1202 112.83 28.21 25.97
CA GLN A 1202 113.00 27.63 27.31
C GLN A 1202 111.99 26.51 27.53
N LYS A 1203 112.49 25.33 27.96
CA LYS A 1203 111.65 24.17 28.26
C LYS A 1203 110.76 24.46 29.47
N ILE A 1204 109.46 24.29 29.30
CA ILE A 1204 108.43 24.50 30.32
C ILE A 1204 108.18 23.19 31.07
N VAL A 1205 107.88 22.09 30.36
CA VAL A 1205 107.58 20.78 30.96
C VAL A 1205 107.81 19.66 29.94
N ASP A 1206 108.16 18.46 30.44
CA ASP A 1206 108.03 17.22 29.66
C ASP A 1206 106.68 16.60 30.01
N LEU A 1207 105.76 16.56 29.03
CA LEU A 1207 104.43 15.97 29.19
C LEU A 1207 104.48 14.44 29.18
N VAL A 1208 105.46 13.89 28.46
CA VAL A 1208 105.73 12.45 28.38
C VAL A 1208 107.25 12.27 28.41
N SER A 1209 107.75 11.31 29.18
CA SER A 1209 109.17 10.92 29.23
C SER A 1209 109.33 9.49 29.74
N GLU A 1210 108.83 8.51 29.00
CA GLU A 1210 108.81 7.10 29.40
C GLU A 1210 108.79 6.13 28.21
N VAL A 1211 108.96 4.83 28.45
CA VAL A 1211 108.76 3.79 27.43
C VAL A 1211 107.26 3.62 27.21
N GLN A 1212 106.81 3.77 25.97
CA GLN A 1212 105.42 3.54 25.58
C GLN A 1212 105.30 2.44 24.55
N GLN A 1213 104.22 1.67 24.64
CA GLN A 1213 103.91 0.54 23.78
C GLN A 1213 103.66 0.97 22.32
N LYS A 1214 103.75 0.04 21.37
CA LYS A 1214 103.32 0.32 19.98
C LYS A 1214 101.82 0.66 19.96
N GLY A 1215 101.41 1.67 19.19
CA GLY A 1215 100.03 2.14 19.13
C GLY A 1215 99.91 3.65 18.95
N HIS A 1216 98.68 4.14 18.94
CA HIS A 1216 98.36 5.57 18.99
C HIS A 1216 98.34 6.01 20.45
N HIS A 1217 98.89 7.18 20.75
CA HIS A 1217 98.99 7.75 22.08
C HIS A 1217 98.51 9.19 22.06
N LYS A 1218 97.91 9.64 23.18
CA LYS A 1218 97.50 11.03 23.37
C LYS A 1218 97.99 11.55 24.71
N VAL A 1219 98.39 12.82 24.75
CA VAL A 1219 98.70 13.54 25.98
C VAL A 1219 98.01 14.90 25.98
N MET A 1220 97.48 15.29 27.15
CA MET A 1220 96.81 16.57 27.34
C MET A 1220 97.80 17.57 27.93
N TRP A 1221 97.82 18.77 27.37
CA TRP A 1221 98.54 19.91 27.92
C TRP A 1221 97.56 20.99 28.32
N ASP A 1222 97.45 21.26 29.61
CA ASP A 1222 96.75 22.43 30.14
C ASP A 1222 97.77 23.57 30.30
N SER A 1223 97.56 24.67 29.56
CA SER A 1223 98.56 25.74 29.34
C SER A 1223 98.61 26.81 30.43
#